data_AF-A0A1S3QHV4-F1
#
_entry.id   AF-A0A1S3QHV4-F1
#
_cell.length_a   1.000
_cell.length_b   1.000
_cell.length_c   1.000
_cell.angle_alpha   90.00
_cell.angle_beta   90.00
_cell.angle_gamma   90.00
#
_symmetry.space_group_name_H-M   'P 1'
#
loop_
_entity.id
_entity.type
_entity.pdbx_description
1 polymer ?
#
loop_
_entity_poly.entity_id
_entity_poly.type
_entity_poly.pdbx_seq_one_letter_code
_entity_poly.pdbx_strand_id
1 'polypeptide(L)'
;TTKPSTTPSTTATASTTKPSTTPSTTATASTTKPSTTPSTTATASTTKPSTTPSTTATTTTPTTTPSTTATTTTPTTPLTTTTTTTSPTTTLTTITTTTTPTTTLTTTIATTSTTSPTITPTTPSTTSPTITPTTPSTTKPTTTPTTPSTSKPTTTPTTKPTITPTTTPGCEYVIPPRKDGETWKTDNCTTQTCHSGVITTKFVVCESAETPVCENGYPPVKVYDESGCCYHYECECICYGWGDPHYVTFDGQYYSFQENCTYVLMKEIVPRQNFSVNIDNYNCDPSGHATCPQSLIVYYKSYKIVLIPKRLNVTTNVVYINGNQIFPTYSNEDLMITSTGVELLLKIPAIKATVMFKSIMFSVTLPNSLFHNNTEGQCGTCDNIRKNDCRLPNGQIDPSCPGMAHEWKIPDDKKLYCKLQPPTPPTPPTPPPTPCPSGKTSICDIILSPVFKQCHDVIPPQPFFEACKFDVCHMPNMSIGCSSLEAYAVRCAAAGVCIDWRNSTNGKCELTCPKTKVYKACGSTIQPTCNSRYNDKYVHSCQGAQMTRDFVCDSFMEGCFCPDGTVLFNTFSDTCVRDCGCTGPDGKPKQFGETWNSNCQKCTCNADTLSVQCEPVKCLPQEIVTCKKYGEVLVNETVDCCQINKC
;
A
#
# COMPACT_ATOMS: atom_id res chain seq x y z
N THR A 1 8.55 -50.32 36.98
CA THR A 1 9.25 -51.14 37.99
C THR A 1 10.40 -51.87 37.33
N THR A 2 11.54 -52.09 38.01
CA THR A 2 12.65 -53.02 37.65
C THR A 2 13.23 -53.02 36.22
N LYS A 3 14.44 -52.44 36.10
CA LYS A 3 15.74 -52.96 35.53
C LYS A 3 15.76 -54.42 34.94
N PRO A 4 16.77 -54.85 34.13
CA PRO A 4 18.03 -54.16 33.75
C PRO A 4 18.66 -54.40 32.33
N SER A 5 19.67 -53.57 31.99
CA SER A 5 21.00 -53.89 31.38
C SER A 5 21.23 -55.05 30.39
N THR A 6 21.88 -54.75 29.25
CA THR A 6 23.22 -55.29 28.86
C THR A 6 23.86 -54.58 27.64
N THR A 7 25.20 -54.59 27.59
CA THR A 7 26.05 -54.42 26.39
C THR A 7 26.82 -55.74 26.17
N PRO A 8 27.32 -56.10 24.97
CA PRO A 8 28.75 -55.83 24.69
C PRO A 8 29.20 -55.69 23.20
N SER A 9 30.44 -55.21 23.04
CA SER A 9 31.47 -55.58 22.02
C SER A 9 31.20 -55.63 20.50
N THR A 10 31.73 -54.61 19.81
CA THR A 10 32.81 -54.69 18.79
C THR A 10 33.04 -55.96 17.95
N THR A 11 33.26 -55.76 16.64
CA THR A 11 34.33 -56.40 15.84
C THR A 11 34.73 -55.44 14.71
N ALA A 12 36.00 -55.45 14.28
CA ALA A 12 36.53 -54.54 13.26
C ALA A 12 37.65 -55.15 12.41
N THR A 13 37.55 -55.02 11.08
CA THR A 13 38.59 -55.21 10.04
C THR A 13 37.97 -54.82 8.68
N ALA A 14 38.70 -54.39 7.63
CA ALA A 14 40.11 -54.00 7.49
C ALA A 14 40.24 -52.87 6.44
N SER A 15 41.43 -52.27 6.33
CA SER A 15 41.74 -51.16 5.41
C SER A 15 42.53 -51.60 4.17
N THR A 16 42.38 -50.87 3.06
CA THR A 16 43.41 -50.85 2.00
C THR A 16 43.52 -49.51 1.26
N THR A 17 44.73 -48.95 1.32
CA THR A 17 45.34 -47.92 0.46
C THR A 17 45.61 -48.46 -0.96
N LYS A 18 45.99 -47.72 -2.02
CA LYS A 18 46.39 -46.30 -2.29
C LYS A 18 46.06 -45.98 -3.81
N PRO A 19 46.56 -44.91 -4.50
CA PRO A 19 46.01 -44.42 -5.78
C PRO A 19 46.82 -44.82 -7.03
N SER A 20 46.42 -44.29 -8.21
CA SER A 20 47.27 -44.14 -9.39
C SER A 20 47.00 -42.80 -10.11
N THR A 21 47.94 -42.31 -10.93
CA THR A 21 47.99 -40.94 -11.46
C THR A 21 48.54 -40.85 -12.89
N THR A 22 47.73 -40.32 -13.82
CA THR A 22 48.16 -39.65 -15.09
C THR A 22 49.02 -40.52 -16.05
N PRO A 23 49.53 -40.04 -17.22
CA PRO A 23 49.22 -38.83 -18.00
C PRO A 23 48.85 -39.06 -19.49
N SER A 24 48.28 -38.03 -20.13
CA SER A 24 48.70 -37.59 -21.48
C SER A 24 48.20 -36.17 -21.80
N THR A 25 48.97 -35.45 -22.61
CA THR A 25 48.75 -34.07 -23.05
C THR A 25 48.49 -34.02 -24.57
N THR A 26 48.01 -32.87 -25.11
CA THR A 26 48.69 -32.12 -26.20
C THR A 26 47.84 -30.94 -26.74
N ALA A 27 48.53 -29.80 -26.99
CA ALA A 27 48.22 -28.66 -27.87
C ALA A 27 46.84 -27.94 -27.84
N THR A 28 46.83 -26.79 -27.16
CA THR A 28 46.76 -25.44 -27.78
C THR A 28 46.02 -25.24 -29.13
N ALA A 29 44.99 -24.39 -29.11
CA ALA A 29 44.65 -23.50 -30.23
C ALA A 29 43.98 -22.21 -29.71
N SER A 30 44.57 -21.05 -29.97
CA SER A 30 44.01 -19.73 -29.66
C SER A 30 43.46 -19.07 -30.92
N THR A 31 42.22 -18.59 -30.91
CA THR A 31 41.66 -17.77 -31.99
C THR A 31 41.03 -16.48 -31.46
N THR A 32 41.07 -15.44 -32.29
CA THR A 32 40.85 -14.04 -31.87
C THR A 32 39.47 -13.49 -32.23
N LYS A 33 39.15 -12.37 -31.57
CA LYS A 33 38.13 -11.34 -31.90
C LYS A 33 37.84 -11.20 -33.41
N PRO A 34 36.63 -10.76 -33.78
CA PRO A 34 36.44 -9.31 -33.88
C PRO A 34 35.23 -8.76 -33.13
N SER A 35 35.33 -7.50 -32.70
CA SER A 35 34.17 -6.67 -32.29
C SER A 35 34.12 -5.45 -33.18
N THR A 36 32.94 -5.10 -33.69
CA THR A 36 32.75 -3.97 -34.60
C THR A 36 32.34 -2.71 -33.84
N THR A 37 33.27 -1.77 -33.68
CA THR A 37 32.97 -0.39 -33.29
C THR A 37 32.74 0.45 -34.55
N PRO A 38 31.63 1.19 -34.68
CA PRO A 38 31.55 2.31 -35.61
C PRO A 38 32.00 3.60 -34.90
N SER A 39 33.04 4.26 -35.43
CA SER A 39 33.42 5.62 -35.00
C SER A 39 33.29 6.61 -36.15
N THR A 40 33.08 7.86 -35.79
CA THR A 40 32.73 9.00 -36.64
C THR A 40 33.73 9.31 -37.76
N THR A 41 33.20 9.75 -38.91
CA THR A 41 33.84 10.73 -39.80
C THR A 41 32.80 11.79 -40.14
N ALA A 42 33.19 13.08 -40.10
CA ALA A 42 32.33 14.22 -40.45
C ALA A 42 32.92 14.97 -41.67
N THR A 43 32.12 15.83 -42.32
CA THR A 43 32.47 17.20 -42.80
C THR A 43 31.42 17.79 -43.77
N ALA A 44 31.31 19.13 -43.80
CA ALA A 44 30.72 19.98 -44.86
C ALA A 44 29.18 20.06 -45.09
N SER A 45 28.56 20.93 -44.30
CA SER A 45 27.95 22.22 -44.74
C SER A 45 26.74 22.31 -45.71
N THR A 46 25.74 23.06 -45.22
CA THR A 46 24.89 24.06 -45.92
C THR A 46 23.96 23.66 -47.06
N THR A 47 22.65 23.79 -46.81
CA THR A 47 21.89 24.96 -47.31
C THR A 47 20.59 25.18 -46.52
N LYS A 48 20.16 26.45 -46.46
CA LYS A 48 18.82 26.89 -46.01
C LYS A 48 18.01 27.22 -47.27
N PRO A 49 16.68 27.03 -47.29
CA PRO A 49 15.83 28.22 -47.31
C PRO A 49 14.69 28.17 -46.28
N SER A 50 14.06 29.33 -46.08
CA SER A 50 12.82 29.49 -45.32
C SER A 50 11.95 30.48 -46.07
N THR A 51 10.68 30.15 -46.24
CA THR A 51 9.61 31.04 -46.68
C THR A 51 8.30 30.57 -46.07
N THR A 52 7.41 31.52 -45.74
CA THR A 52 6.23 31.28 -44.90
C THR A 52 4.94 31.15 -45.78
N PRO A 53 3.70 31.44 -45.31
CA PRO A 53 2.56 30.58 -45.60
C PRO A 53 1.81 30.95 -46.89
N SER A 54 0.87 30.10 -47.29
CA SER A 54 -0.24 30.48 -48.17
C SER A 54 -1.57 30.39 -47.43
N THR A 55 -2.26 31.52 -47.30
CA THR A 55 -3.61 31.64 -46.76
C THR A 55 -4.62 31.82 -47.88
N THR A 56 -5.71 31.04 -47.88
CA THR A 56 -6.89 31.30 -48.73
C THR A 56 -8.17 31.00 -47.95
N ALA A 57 -8.91 32.03 -47.54
CA ALA A 57 -10.36 31.95 -47.36
C ALA A 57 -11.01 31.91 -48.77
N THR A 58 -12.25 31.48 -49.03
CA THR A 58 -13.56 31.82 -48.42
C THR A 58 -14.55 30.72 -48.94
N THR A 59 -15.81 30.51 -48.53
CA THR A 59 -16.87 31.38 -48.01
C THR A 59 -17.90 30.57 -47.20
N THR A 60 -18.85 31.26 -46.56
CA THR A 60 -20.15 30.72 -46.11
C THR A 60 -21.02 30.30 -47.34
N THR A 61 -22.23 29.73 -47.27
CA THR A 61 -23.36 29.83 -46.29
C THR A 61 -24.24 28.53 -46.38
N PRO A 62 -25.52 28.40 -45.92
CA PRO A 62 -25.96 27.15 -45.27
C PRO A 62 -27.15 26.45 -46.01
N THR A 63 -28.07 25.81 -45.25
CA THR A 63 -29.29 25.07 -45.68
C THR A 63 -29.02 23.72 -46.39
N THR A 64 -29.86 22.68 -46.31
CA THR A 64 -31.20 22.49 -45.71
C THR A 64 -31.30 21.23 -44.83
N THR A 65 -32.29 21.20 -43.93
CA THR A 65 -32.82 19.97 -43.31
C THR A 65 -33.71 19.19 -44.30
N PRO A 66 -33.66 17.85 -44.28
CA PRO A 66 -34.84 17.04 -44.58
C PRO A 66 -35.29 16.26 -43.33
N SER A 67 -36.57 16.39 -42.96
CA SER A 67 -37.23 15.44 -42.06
C SER A 67 -37.95 14.40 -42.92
N THR A 68 -37.72 13.11 -42.65
CA THR A 68 -38.43 12.01 -43.31
C THR A 68 -38.93 11.00 -42.29
N THR A 69 -40.25 11.01 -42.08
CA THR A 69 -40.97 10.00 -41.29
C THR A 69 -40.74 8.59 -41.86
N ALA A 70 -40.35 7.65 -41.02
CA ALA A 70 -40.30 6.22 -41.35
C ALA A 70 -41.11 5.42 -40.31
N THR A 71 -42.33 5.04 -40.67
CA THR A 71 -43.21 4.20 -39.87
C THR A 71 -43.04 2.72 -40.27
N THR A 72 -43.41 1.80 -39.36
CA THR A 72 -44.08 0.49 -39.62
C THR A 72 -43.31 -0.77 -39.19
N THR A 73 -44.09 -1.77 -38.73
CA THR A 73 -43.80 -3.21 -38.56
C THR A 73 -42.79 -3.68 -37.51
N THR A 74 -43.30 -3.90 -36.30
CA THR A 74 -42.85 -4.97 -35.40
C THR A 74 -43.29 -6.35 -35.96
N PRO A 75 -42.45 -7.40 -35.94
CA PRO A 75 -42.88 -8.79 -36.13
C PRO A 75 -43.27 -9.44 -34.78
N THR A 76 -44.44 -10.10 -34.73
CA THR A 76 -44.94 -10.77 -33.51
C THR A 76 -45.43 -12.19 -33.83
N THR A 77 -44.74 -13.21 -33.31
CA THR A 77 -45.10 -14.64 -33.49
C THR A 77 -44.46 -15.51 -32.38
N PRO A 78 -45.00 -16.70 -32.04
CA PRO A 78 -46.07 -16.74 -31.04
C PRO A 78 -45.74 -17.61 -29.82
N LEU A 79 -46.58 -17.48 -28.79
CA LEU A 79 -46.61 -18.37 -27.62
C LEU A 79 -47.27 -19.71 -27.97
N THR A 80 -46.68 -20.82 -27.51
CA THR A 80 -47.24 -22.18 -27.65
C THR A 80 -47.54 -22.77 -26.27
N THR A 81 -48.71 -23.37 -26.10
CA THR A 81 -49.23 -23.84 -24.79
C THR A 81 -49.47 -25.35 -24.81
N THR A 82 -49.03 -26.08 -23.78
CA THR A 82 -49.26 -27.54 -23.65
C THR A 82 -49.43 -27.97 -22.19
N THR A 83 -50.24 -29.00 -21.92
CA THR A 83 -50.59 -29.51 -20.58
C THR A 83 -50.72 -31.05 -20.59
N THR A 84 -50.80 -31.79 -19.47
CA THR A 84 -50.85 -31.39 -18.05
C THR A 84 -49.63 -31.95 -17.26
N THR A 85 -49.58 -33.09 -16.54
CA THR A 85 -50.61 -34.05 -16.09
C THR A 85 -50.15 -34.81 -14.81
N THR A 86 -50.73 -34.45 -13.66
CA THR A 86 -50.84 -35.23 -12.39
C THR A 86 -49.58 -35.72 -11.63
N SER A 87 -49.67 -35.64 -10.29
CA SER A 87 -48.72 -36.16 -9.29
C SER A 87 -48.76 -37.69 -9.13
N PRO A 88 -47.96 -38.25 -8.20
CA PRO A 88 -48.60 -38.73 -6.97
C PRO A 88 -48.00 -38.17 -5.67
N THR A 89 -48.72 -38.37 -4.56
CA THR A 89 -48.43 -37.83 -3.21
C THR A 89 -47.96 -38.94 -2.27
N THR A 90 -47.07 -38.61 -1.33
CA THR A 90 -46.91 -39.32 -0.05
C THR A 90 -46.96 -38.34 1.13
N THR A 91 -47.34 -38.84 2.30
CA THR A 91 -47.96 -38.04 3.38
C THR A 91 -47.33 -38.35 4.75
N LEU A 92 -47.74 -37.61 5.79
CA LEU A 92 -47.48 -37.80 7.23
C LEU A 92 -46.16 -37.18 7.76
N THR A 93 -46.09 -36.57 8.95
CA THR A 93 -47.10 -36.40 10.02
C THR A 93 -47.02 -35.01 10.67
N THR A 94 -48.15 -34.45 11.09
CA THR A 94 -48.21 -33.26 11.97
C THR A 94 -48.09 -33.65 13.44
N ILE A 95 -47.36 -32.89 14.26
CA ILE A 95 -47.52 -32.88 15.72
C ILE A 95 -47.73 -31.44 16.19
N THR A 96 -48.69 -31.24 17.08
CA THR A 96 -49.18 -29.92 17.52
C THR A 96 -48.81 -29.67 18.98
N THR A 97 -48.18 -28.53 19.29
CA THR A 97 -48.07 -28.03 20.67
C THR A 97 -48.22 -26.51 20.75
N THR A 98 -49.40 -26.10 21.23
CA THR A 98 -49.63 -25.08 22.27
C THR A 98 -48.94 -23.70 22.18
N THR A 99 -49.75 -22.67 21.93
CA THR A 99 -49.40 -21.26 22.11
C THR A 99 -49.82 -20.72 23.48
N THR A 100 -48.91 -20.06 24.20
CA THR A 100 -49.18 -19.22 25.38
C THR A 100 -48.16 -18.06 25.45
N PRO A 101 -48.40 -16.98 26.22
CA PRO A 101 -48.23 -15.63 25.67
C PRO A 101 -46.88 -14.94 25.92
N THR A 102 -46.56 -14.00 25.04
CA THR A 102 -45.48 -13.01 25.22
C THR A 102 -45.88 -11.95 26.25
N THR A 103 -45.25 -11.93 27.41
CA THR A 103 -45.40 -10.85 28.41
C THR A 103 -44.52 -9.65 28.06
N THR A 104 -45.14 -8.53 27.71
CA THR A 104 -44.45 -7.25 27.51
C THR A 104 -44.01 -6.69 28.87
N LEU A 105 -42.70 -6.64 29.14
CA LEU A 105 -42.13 -5.93 30.28
C LEU A 105 -41.73 -4.50 29.88
N THR A 106 -42.48 -3.52 30.35
CA THR A 106 -42.12 -2.10 30.30
C THR A 106 -41.04 -1.79 31.32
N THR A 107 -39.83 -1.45 30.86
CA THR A 107 -38.76 -0.95 31.73
C THR A 107 -38.88 0.57 31.90
N THR A 108 -39.28 1.02 33.09
CA THR A 108 -39.41 2.44 33.43
C THR A 108 -38.06 3.15 33.39
N ILE A 109 -37.96 4.29 32.69
CA ILE A 109 -36.77 5.15 32.74
C ILE A 109 -36.78 5.93 34.06
N ALA A 110 -35.85 5.59 34.96
CA ALA A 110 -35.60 6.36 36.17
C ALA A 110 -34.44 7.35 35.93
N THR A 111 -34.71 8.65 36.04
CA THR A 111 -33.68 9.69 35.92
C THR A 111 -32.92 9.85 37.24
N THR A 112 -31.68 9.38 37.29
CA THR A 112 -30.75 9.63 38.41
C THR A 112 -29.67 10.64 38.01
N SER A 113 -29.69 11.81 38.64
CA SER A 113 -28.63 12.81 38.51
C SER A 113 -27.40 12.39 39.31
N THR A 114 -26.25 12.23 38.64
CA THR A 114 -24.95 12.02 39.29
C THR A 114 -23.99 13.14 38.91
N THR A 115 -23.30 13.68 39.92
CA THR A 115 -22.35 14.79 39.78
C THR A 115 -20.97 14.31 39.35
N SER A 116 -20.32 15.05 38.45
CA SER A 116 -18.95 14.77 38.03
C SER A 116 -17.94 15.14 39.13
N PRO A 117 -17.00 14.26 39.51
CA PRO A 117 -15.86 14.64 40.34
C PRO A 117 -14.78 15.33 39.49
N THR A 118 -14.38 16.54 39.86
CA THR A 118 -13.21 17.22 39.28
C THR A 118 -11.93 16.51 39.68
N ILE A 119 -11.10 16.11 38.71
CA ILE A 119 -9.78 15.50 38.97
C ILE A 119 -8.69 16.55 38.74
N THR A 120 -8.03 16.94 39.82
CA THR A 120 -6.85 17.83 39.81
C THR A 120 -5.61 17.08 39.30
N PRO A 121 -4.70 17.70 38.51
CA PRO A 121 -3.47 17.04 38.10
C PRO A 121 -2.49 16.88 39.28
N THR A 122 -2.18 15.65 39.67
CA THR A 122 -1.12 15.33 40.64
C THR A 122 0.21 15.12 39.94
N THR A 123 1.24 15.87 40.33
CA THR A 123 2.60 15.73 39.83
C THR A 123 3.26 14.44 40.33
N PRO A 124 3.93 13.64 39.47
CA PRO A 124 4.70 12.49 39.93
C PRO A 124 6.02 12.94 40.58
N SER A 125 6.25 12.51 41.83
CA SER A 125 7.49 12.78 42.56
C SER A 125 8.53 11.67 42.33
N THR A 126 9.59 11.95 41.57
CA THR A 126 10.77 11.09 41.48
C THR A 126 11.85 11.53 42.45
N THR A 127 12.30 10.63 43.31
CA THR A 127 13.42 10.84 44.24
C THR A 127 14.77 10.80 43.52
N SER A 128 15.69 11.67 43.94
CA SER A 128 17.12 11.61 43.61
C SER A 128 17.96 11.92 44.86
N PRO A 129 19.14 11.31 45.05
CA PRO A 129 19.93 11.49 46.25
C PRO A 129 20.72 12.81 46.26
N THR A 130 20.61 13.56 47.35
CA THR A 130 21.45 14.75 47.60
C THR A 130 22.81 14.34 48.15
N ILE A 131 23.89 14.87 47.56
CA ILE A 131 25.21 14.95 48.21
C ILE A 131 25.62 16.43 48.28
N THR A 132 26.01 16.86 49.48
CA THR A 132 26.22 18.27 49.84
C THR A 132 27.60 18.80 49.38
N PRO A 133 27.68 19.99 48.76
CA PRO A 133 28.90 20.78 48.70
C PRO A 133 28.98 21.76 49.89
N THR A 134 30.04 21.67 50.69
CA THR A 134 30.25 22.55 51.85
C THR A 134 30.99 23.83 51.46
N THR A 135 30.36 25.00 51.63
CA THR A 135 31.06 26.30 51.66
C THR A 135 31.54 26.60 53.08
N PRO A 136 32.60 27.43 53.26
CA PRO A 136 32.32 28.67 54.00
C PRO A 136 33.13 29.92 53.62
N SER A 137 32.59 31.06 54.07
CA SER A 137 33.27 32.31 54.46
C SER A 137 33.32 33.50 53.48
N THR A 138 33.33 34.71 54.05
CA THR A 138 32.85 35.97 53.46
C THR A 138 33.49 37.23 54.06
N THR A 139 33.69 38.28 53.24
CA THR A 139 33.81 39.74 53.57
C THR A 139 34.96 40.25 54.47
N LYS A 140 35.79 41.29 54.14
CA LYS A 140 35.57 42.74 53.81
C LYS A 140 35.20 43.59 55.07
N PRO A 141 35.77 44.80 55.39
CA PRO A 141 36.40 45.85 54.53
C PRO A 141 37.69 46.59 55.07
N THR A 142 38.10 47.69 54.38
CA THR A 142 38.85 48.91 54.88
C THR A 142 40.37 48.83 55.23
N THR A 143 41.21 49.89 55.21
CA THR A 143 41.05 51.38 55.11
C THR A 143 42.02 52.09 54.10
N THR A 144 41.83 53.41 53.90
CA THR A 144 42.69 54.43 53.24
C THR A 144 43.66 55.13 54.25
N PRO A 145 44.47 56.18 53.90
CA PRO A 145 45.41 56.36 52.78
C PRO A 145 46.83 56.91 53.23
N THR A 146 47.67 57.35 52.27
CA THR A 146 48.72 58.42 52.36
C THR A 146 50.22 58.03 52.23
N THR A 147 50.96 58.93 51.57
CA THR A 147 52.39 59.04 51.19
C THR A 147 53.33 59.52 52.32
N PRO A 148 54.67 59.75 52.14
CA PRO A 148 55.58 59.58 50.98
C PRO A 148 56.97 58.92 51.30
N SER A 149 57.84 58.90 50.27
CA SER A 149 59.30 59.23 50.31
C SER A 149 60.31 58.12 49.95
N THR A 150 61.56 58.55 49.72
CA THR A 150 62.56 57.87 48.87
C THR A 150 63.79 57.35 49.61
N SER A 151 64.30 56.17 49.23
CA SER A 151 65.75 55.95 49.02
C SER A 151 66.02 54.64 48.26
N LYS A 152 67.23 54.51 47.71
CA LYS A 152 67.76 53.34 46.97
C LYS A 152 69.12 52.99 47.60
N PRO A 153 69.37 51.72 47.99
CA PRO A 153 70.34 50.93 47.22
C PRO A 153 70.06 49.42 47.12
N THR A 154 70.19 48.93 45.89
CA THR A 154 71.00 47.76 45.48
C THR A 154 71.12 46.52 46.40
N THR A 155 70.46 45.43 45.98
CA THR A 155 71.05 44.07 45.96
C THR A 155 70.66 43.36 44.65
N THR A 156 71.44 42.34 44.26
CA THR A 156 71.42 41.71 42.92
C THR A 156 70.76 40.30 42.96
N PRO A 157 70.69 39.47 41.89
CA PRO A 157 69.38 39.04 41.38
C PRO A 157 69.08 37.53 41.51
N THR A 158 67.79 37.18 41.54
CA THR A 158 67.31 35.81 41.26
C THR A 158 66.02 35.84 40.44
N THR A 159 66.12 36.05 39.13
CA THR A 159 64.97 35.94 38.21
C THR A 159 64.63 34.48 37.96
N LYS A 160 63.66 33.93 38.70
CA LYS A 160 62.94 32.73 38.27
C LYS A 160 62.18 33.08 36.98
N PRO A 161 62.33 32.32 35.87
CA PRO A 161 61.57 32.60 34.66
C PRO A 161 60.09 32.32 34.90
N THR A 162 59.25 33.33 34.69
CA THR A 162 57.80 33.13 34.53
C THR A 162 57.59 32.39 33.22
N ILE A 163 57.16 31.12 33.30
CA ILE A 163 56.68 30.40 32.13
C ILE A 163 55.33 31.00 31.76
N THR A 164 55.31 31.93 30.81
CA THR A 164 54.08 32.35 30.15
C THR A 164 53.46 31.10 29.52
N PRO A 165 52.19 30.76 29.83
CA PRO A 165 51.53 29.69 29.11
C PRO A 165 51.33 30.14 27.66
N THR A 166 52.01 29.50 26.72
CA THR A 166 51.80 29.71 25.28
C THR A 166 50.41 29.19 24.92
N THR A 167 49.40 30.04 25.04
CA THR A 167 48.03 29.72 24.65
C THR A 167 47.97 29.56 23.14
N THR A 168 47.82 28.32 22.66
CA THR A 168 47.53 28.04 21.25
C THR A 168 46.23 28.75 20.83
N PRO A 169 46.17 29.35 19.63
CA PRO A 169 44.98 30.09 19.20
C PRO A 169 43.73 29.20 19.14
N GLY A 170 42.60 29.72 19.63
CA GLY A 170 41.28 29.15 19.39
C GLY A 170 40.73 29.50 18.01
N CYS A 171 39.68 28.80 17.59
CA CYS A 171 38.94 29.08 16.37
C CYS A 171 37.80 30.05 16.71
N GLU A 172 38.17 31.31 16.98
CA GLU A 172 37.28 32.35 17.52
C GLU A 172 36.21 32.84 16.51
N TYR A 173 36.44 32.59 15.22
CA TYR A 173 35.51 32.89 14.13
C TYR A 173 34.37 31.86 13.97
N VAL A 174 34.39 30.76 14.74
CA VAL A 174 33.30 29.78 14.80
C VAL A 174 32.21 30.29 15.76
N ILE A 175 30.95 29.94 15.51
CA ILE A 175 29.84 30.24 16.42
C ILE A 175 29.21 28.92 16.89
N PRO A 176 29.24 28.60 18.21
CA PRO A 176 29.99 29.30 19.27
C PRO A 176 31.52 29.17 19.08
N PRO A 177 32.33 30.11 19.59
CA PRO A 177 33.80 30.07 19.53
C PRO A 177 34.37 28.78 20.13
N ARG A 178 35.37 28.19 19.46
CA ARG A 178 35.96 26.89 19.81
C ARG A 178 37.39 27.03 20.30
N LYS A 179 37.75 26.32 21.36
CA LYS A 179 39.12 26.30 21.91
C LYS A 179 40.05 25.42 21.08
N ASP A 180 41.36 25.62 21.19
CA ASP A 180 42.34 24.67 20.64
C ASP A 180 42.12 23.26 21.23
N GLY A 181 42.21 22.25 20.37
CA GLY A 181 41.88 20.84 20.68
C GLY A 181 40.39 20.53 20.78
N GLU A 182 39.50 21.52 20.76
CA GLU A 182 38.05 21.28 20.84
C GLU A 182 37.54 20.59 19.58
N THR A 183 36.72 19.56 19.75
CA THR A 183 36.17 18.75 18.65
C THR A 183 34.65 18.69 18.75
N TRP A 184 33.95 18.95 17.64
CA TRP A 184 32.49 18.93 17.56
C TRP A 184 32.02 18.19 16.29
N LYS A 185 30.80 17.66 16.34
CA LYS A 185 30.10 17.22 15.12
C LYS A 185 29.37 18.40 14.48
N THR A 186 29.46 18.51 13.16
CA THR A 186 28.63 19.45 12.36
C THR A 186 27.40 18.77 11.77
N ASP A 187 27.50 17.47 11.52
CA ASP A 187 26.41 16.56 11.17
C ASP A 187 26.81 15.14 11.67
N ASN A 188 26.06 14.10 11.35
CA ASN A 188 26.37 12.74 11.83
C ASN A 188 27.73 12.22 11.32
N CYS A 189 28.13 12.67 10.13
CA CYS A 189 29.18 12.16 9.26
C CYS A 189 30.44 13.04 9.23
N THR A 190 30.30 14.32 9.57
CA THR A 190 31.36 15.32 9.56
C THR A 190 31.72 15.73 10.99
N THR A 191 32.96 15.45 11.38
CA THR A 191 33.54 15.88 12.66
C THR A 191 34.58 16.95 12.39
N GLN A 192 34.58 18.04 13.15
CA GLN A 192 35.53 19.14 13.05
C GLN A 192 36.30 19.30 14.35
N THR A 193 37.61 19.55 14.23
CA THR A 193 38.52 19.79 15.35
C THR A 193 39.23 21.12 15.12
N CYS A 194 39.21 22.01 16.10
CA CYS A 194 40.03 23.20 16.10
C CYS A 194 41.47 22.83 16.51
N HIS A 195 42.46 23.24 15.72
CA HIS A 195 43.87 23.16 16.11
C HIS A 195 44.63 24.42 15.74
N SER A 196 45.19 25.12 16.74
CA SER A 196 45.96 26.36 16.57
C SER A 196 45.29 27.42 15.68
N GLY A 197 43.97 27.59 15.82
CA GLY A 197 43.15 28.51 15.04
C GLY A 197 42.66 27.98 13.68
N VAL A 198 43.08 26.79 13.26
CA VAL A 198 42.67 26.15 12.00
C VAL A 198 41.69 25.01 12.27
N ILE A 199 40.58 24.95 11.53
CA ILE A 199 39.65 23.82 11.60
C ILE A 199 40.17 22.67 10.72
N THR A 200 40.45 21.53 11.33
CA THR A 200 40.61 20.25 10.62
C THR A 200 39.25 19.58 10.52
N THR A 201 38.84 19.18 9.31
CA THR A 201 37.60 18.42 9.10
C THR A 201 37.92 16.95 8.83
N LYS A 202 37.25 16.05 9.54
CA LYS A 202 37.32 14.60 9.36
C LYS A 202 35.92 14.07 9.03
N PHE A 203 35.78 13.52 7.83
CA PHE A 203 34.58 12.80 7.40
C PHE A 203 34.63 11.34 7.87
N VAL A 204 33.46 10.72 8.03
CA VAL A 204 33.31 9.26 8.08
C VAL A 204 33.80 8.68 6.75
N VAL A 205 34.66 7.67 6.83
CA VAL A 205 35.16 6.94 5.66
C VAL A 205 34.27 5.73 5.45
N CYS A 206 33.61 5.67 4.30
CA CYS A 206 32.76 4.57 3.89
C CYS A 206 33.51 3.63 2.95
N GLU A 207 33.17 2.34 2.99
CA GLU A 207 33.61 1.38 1.98
C GLU A 207 32.93 1.68 0.62
N SER A 208 33.55 1.24 -0.47
CA SER A 208 33.01 1.44 -1.82
C SER A 208 31.84 0.50 -2.07
N ALA A 209 30.62 1.03 -2.01
CA ALA A 209 29.40 0.26 -2.22
C ALA A 209 29.30 -0.30 -3.66
N GLU A 210 29.62 -1.58 -3.83
CA GLU A 210 29.36 -2.32 -5.07
C GLU A 210 27.86 -2.45 -5.33
N THR A 211 27.44 -2.31 -6.60
CA THR A 211 26.05 -2.49 -7.02
C THR A 211 25.81 -3.95 -7.44
N PRO A 212 25.04 -4.75 -6.68
CA PRO A 212 24.72 -6.12 -7.06
C PRO A 212 23.75 -6.14 -8.26
N VAL A 213 23.74 -7.27 -8.99
CA VAL A 213 22.73 -7.56 -10.00
C VAL A 213 21.63 -8.40 -9.34
N CYS A 214 20.40 -7.89 -9.33
CA CYS A 214 19.27 -8.58 -8.76
C CYS A 214 18.65 -9.55 -9.78
N GLU A 215 18.48 -10.82 -9.40
CA GLU A 215 17.98 -11.89 -10.26
C GLU A 215 16.50 -11.66 -10.65
N ASN A 216 15.76 -10.94 -9.79
CA ASN A 216 14.41 -10.44 -10.08
C ASN A 216 14.36 -9.26 -11.06
N GLY A 217 15.52 -8.73 -11.47
CA GLY A 217 15.66 -7.66 -12.46
C GLY A 217 15.29 -6.26 -11.98
N TYR A 218 15.04 -6.05 -10.69
CA TYR A 218 14.82 -4.71 -10.12
C TYR A 218 16.16 -3.99 -9.86
N PRO A 219 16.20 -2.65 -9.94
CA PRO A 219 17.36 -1.87 -9.48
C PRO A 219 17.60 -2.07 -7.97
N PRO A 220 18.85 -2.25 -7.50
CA PRO A 220 19.14 -2.42 -6.07
C PRO A 220 18.98 -1.10 -5.30
N VAL A 221 18.47 -1.18 -4.07
CA VAL A 221 18.19 -0.02 -3.21
C VAL A 221 19.34 0.32 -2.28
N LYS A 222 19.47 1.60 -1.93
CA LYS A 222 20.47 2.08 -0.96
C LYS A 222 19.99 1.87 0.47
N VAL A 223 20.63 0.94 1.17
CA VAL A 223 20.42 0.73 2.61
C VAL A 223 21.51 1.51 3.35
N TYR A 224 21.10 2.47 4.16
CA TYR A 224 21.99 3.30 4.98
C TYR A 224 22.23 2.67 6.34
N ASP A 225 23.41 2.92 6.91
CA ASP A 225 23.74 2.57 8.30
C ASP A 225 22.93 3.37 9.34
N GLU A 226 23.05 3.00 10.62
CA GLU A 226 22.36 3.66 11.74
C GLU A 226 22.75 5.13 11.95
N SER A 227 23.91 5.57 11.43
CA SER A 227 24.33 6.97 11.46
C SER A 227 23.79 7.79 10.28
N GLY A 228 23.29 7.12 9.23
CA GLY A 228 22.83 7.72 7.98
C GLY A 228 23.96 8.16 7.05
N CYS A 229 25.21 7.72 7.30
CA CYS A 229 26.40 8.26 6.63
C CYS A 229 26.90 7.37 5.50
N CYS A 230 27.16 6.10 5.79
CA CYS A 230 27.49 5.10 4.78
C CYS A 230 26.23 4.36 4.34
N TYR A 231 26.31 3.79 3.15
CA TYR A 231 25.28 2.94 2.58
C TYR A 231 25.92 1.81 1.79
N HIS A 232 25.23 0.68 1.74
CA HIS A 232 25.46 -0.39 0.78
C HIS A 232 24.23 -0.55 -0.11
N TYR A 233 24.32 -1.42 -1.10
CA TYR A 233 23.18 -1.77 -1.96
C TYR A 233 22.61 -3.13 -1.57
N GLU A 234 21.29 -3.24 -1.48
CA GLU A 234 20.57 -4.51 -1.32
C GLU A 234 19.59 -4.70 -2.48
N CYS A 235 19.37 -5.94 -2.89
CA CYS A 235 18.22 -6.31 -3.72
C CYS A 235 16.99 -6.41 -2.81
N GLU A 236 15.87 -5.76 -3.16
CA GLU A 236 14.62 -5.96 -2.41
C GLU A 236 13.95 -7.26 -2.84
N CYS A 237 13.41 -7.99 -1.87
CA CYS A 237 12.64 -9.20 -2.12
C CYS A 237 11.19 -8.80 -2.39
N ILE A 238 10.79 -8.83 -3.66
CA ILE A 238 9.51 -8.32 -4.16
C ILE A 238 8.69 -9.45 -4.82
N CYS A 239 7.83 -10.10 -4.05
CA CYS A 239 6.88 -11.11 -4.54
C CYS A 239 5.55 -10.46 -4.95
N TYR A 240 4.91 -10.95 -6.01
CA TYR A 240 3.61 -10.44 -6.48
C TYR A 240 2.83 -11.40 -7.38
N GLY A 241 1.58 -11.05 -7.64
CA GLY A 241 0.72 -11.77 -8.59
C GLY A 241 -0.51 -10.95 -8.96
N TRP A 242 -1.19 -11.34 -10.04
CA TRP A 242 -2.37 -10.65 -10.55
C TRP A 242 -3.36 -11.60 -11.21
N GLY A 243 -4.64 -11.42 -10.87
CA GLY A 243 -5.62 -12.48 -11.03
C GLY A 243 -5.21 -13.70 -10.22
N ASP A 244 -5.59 -14.86 -10.72
CA ASP A 244 -5.15 -16.19 -10.31
C ASP A 244 -5.29 -16.97 -11.62
N PRO A 245 -4.16 -17.08 -12.36
CA PRO A 245 -3.07 -17.91 -11.84
C PRO A 245 -1.68 -17.28 -11.72
N HIS A 246 -1.46 -15.97 -11.97
CA HIS A 246 -0.09 -15.45 -12.16
C HIS A 246 0.64 -15.11 -10.86
N TYR A 247 1.82 -15.72 -10.67
CA TYR A 247 2.74 -15.48 -9.55
C TYR A 247 4.15 -15.11 -10.06
N VAL A 248 4.83 -14.25 -9.30
CA VAL A 248 6.26 -13.93 -9.42
C VAL A 248 6.87 -13.95 -8.01
N THR A 249 7.88 -14.78 -7.80
CA THR A 249 8.60 -14.95 -6.53
C THR A 249 9.48 -13.75 -6.18
N PHE A 250 10.05 -13.75 -4.96
CA PHE A 250 10.99 -12.73 -4.52
C PHE A 250 12.19 -12.55 -5.48
N ASP A 251 12.67 -13.65 -6.06
CA ASP A 251 13.81 -13.70 -6.98
C ASP A 251 13.41 -13.75 -8.48
N GLY A 252 12.13 -13.50 -8.78
CA GLY A 252 11.64 -13.24 -10.14
C GLY A 252 11.23 -14.47 -10.95
N GLN A 253 11.09 -15.65 -10.34
CA GLN A 253 10.48 -16.81 -11.00
C GLN A 253 8.98 -16.55 -11.25
N TYR A 254 8.65 -16.20 -12.48
CA TYR A 254 7.28 -16.22 -12.98
C TYR A 254 6.75 -17.65 -13.12
N TYR A 255 5.53 -17.90 -12.66
CA TYR A 255 4.79 -19.14 -12.94
C TYR A 255 3.28 -18.93 -12.89
N SER A 256 2.52 -19.91 -13.39
CA SER A 256 1.07 -19.93 -13.35
C SER A 256 0.57 -21.11 -12.52
N PHE A 257 -0.28 -20.85 -11.52
CA PHE A 257 -0.90 -21.84 -10.64
C PHE A 257 -2.35 -21.45 -10.35
N GLN A 258 -3.33 -22.32 -10.62
CA GLN A 258 -4.76 -22.00 -10.56
C GLN A 258 -5.54 -22.95 -9.64
N GLU A 259 -5.91 -22.52 -8.44
CA GLU A 259 -6.56 -23.36 -7.43
C GLU A 259 -7.49 -22.55 -6.49
N ASN A 260 -8.61 -23.13 -6.08
CA ASN A 260 -9.69 -22.44 -5.33
C ASN A 260 -9.57 -22.51 -3.79
N CYS A 261 -8.36 -22.71 -3.26
CA CYS A 261 -8.08 -22.97 -1.84
C CYS A 261 -7.28 -21.84 -1.17
N THR A 262 -7.06 -21.96 0.14
CA THR A 262 -6.11 -21.12 0.87
C THR A 262 -4.69 -21.70 0.76
N TYR A 263 -3.69 -20.86 0.51
CA TYR A 263 -2.28 -21.24 0.35
C TYR A 263 -1.35 -20.35 1.19
N VAL A 264 -0.21 -20.90 1.60
CA VAL A 264 0.89 -20.12 2.20
C VAL A 264 1.54 -19.28 1.09
N LEU A 265 1.22 -17.98 1.02
CA LEU A 265 1.84 -17.07 0.06
C LEU A 265 3.31 -16.88 0.41
N MET A 266 3.60 -16.55 1.68
CA MET A 266 4.93 -16.65 2.25
C MET A 266 4.86 -16.82 3.77
N LYS A 267 5.90 -17.43 4.33
CA LYS A 267 6.19 -17.43 5.77
C LYS A 267 7.69 -17.40 5.99
N GLU A 268 8.11 -17.16 7.22
CA GLU A 268 9.50 -17.40 7.62
C GLU A 268 9.81 -18.91 7.74
N ILE A 269 11.03 -19.31 7.36
CA ILE A 269 11.60 -20.65 7.61
C ILE A 269 11.88 -20.80 9.11
N VAL A 270 12.58 -19.82 9.69
CA VAL A 270 12.76 -19.65 11.14
C VAL A 270 12.03 -18.37 11.55
N PRO A 271 11.03 -18.40 12.45
CA PRO A 271 10.23 -17.23 12.80
C PRO A 271 11.03 -16.24 13.66
N ARG A 272 11.80 -15.36 13.01
CA ARG A 272 12.58 -14.28 13.64
C ARG A 272 11.69 -13.06 13.88
N GLN A 273 10.85 -12.74 12.90
CA GLN A 273 9.92 -11.61 12.92
C GLN A 273 8.50 -12.01 13.34
N ASN A 274 8.19 -13.31 13.34
CA ASN A 274 6.85 -13.87 13.47
C ASN A 274 5.90 -13.31 12.40
N PHE A 275 6.36 -13.32 11.15
CA PHE A 275 5.64 -12.79 9.99
C PHE A 275 5.27 -13.89 8.98
N SER A 276 4.02 -13.87 8.52
CA SER A 276 3.57 -14.66 7.37
C SER A 276 2.36 -14.05 6.67
N VAL A 277 2.16 -14.44 5.41
CA VAL A 277 1.01 -14.07 4.59
C VAL A 277 0.45 -15.33 3.94
N ASN A 278 -0.86 -15.55 4.09
CA ASN A 278 -1.59 -16.55 3.32
C ASN A 278 -2.46 -15.84 2.27
N ILE A 279 -2.61 -16.46 1.10
CA ILE A 279 -3.52 -16.02 0.05
C ILE A 279 -4.74 -16.96 0.03
N ASP A 280 -5.94 -16.39 0.03
CA ASP A 280 -7.18 -17.16 -0.01
C ASP A 280 -7.86 -16.99 -1.36
N ASN A 281 -7.87 -18.04 -2.18
CA ASN A 281 -8.47 -18.01 -3.52
C ASN A 281 -9.92 -18.53 -3.49
N TYR A 282 -10.73 -18.10 -4.46
CA TYR A 282 -12.11 -18.56 -4.68
C TYR A 282 -12.39 -18.74 -6.16
N ASN A 283 -13.33 -19.62 -6.50
CA ASN A 283 -13.87 -19.68 -7.85
C ASN A 283 -14.66 -18.39 -8.13
N CYS A 284 -14.20 -17.59 -9.10
CA CYS A 284 -14.78 -16.28 -9.41
C CYS A 284 -15.51 -16.24 -10.77
N ASP A 285 -15.44 -17.32 -11.54
CA ASP A 285 -16.25 -17.59 -12.74
C ASP A 285 -17.28 -18.70 -12.45
N PRO A 286 -18.59 -18.46 -12.66
CA PRO A 286 -19.62 -19.52 -12.57
C PRO A 286 -19.34 -20.78 -13.42
N SER A 287 -18.50 -20.72 -14.45
CA SER A 287 -18.08 -21.90 -15.23
C SER A 287 -17.10 -22.82 -14.48
N GLY A 288 -16.38 -22.31 -13.48
CA GLY A 288 -15.28 -23.00 -12.80
C GLY A 288 -13.91 -22.87 -13.50
N HIS A 289 -13.83 -22.20 -14.65
CA HIS A 289 -12.59 -22.09 -15.42
C HIS A 289 -11.61 -21.01 -14.91
N ALA A 290 -12.01 -20.13 -14.00
CA ALA A 290 -11.15 -19.09 -13.45
C ALA A 290 -11.38 -18.87 -11.94
N THR A 291 -10.30 -18.91 -11.18
CA THR A 291 -10.26 -18.51 -9.77
C THR A 291 -9.70 -17.08 -9.63
N CYS A 292 -9.83 -16.51 -8.44
CA CYS A 292 -9.35 -15.17 -8.10
C CYS A 292 -8.89 -15.16 -6.63
N PRO A 293 -7.98 -14.25 -6.22
CA PRO A 293 -7.73 -14.00 -4.81
C PRO A 293 -8.94 -13.29 -4.16
N GLN A 294 -9.38 -13.77 -2.99
CA GLN A 294 -10.45 -13.21 -2.17
C GLN A 294 -9.93 -12.35 -1.03
N SER A 295 -8.90 -12.83 -0.32
CA SER A 295 -8.31 -12.14 0.83
C SER A 295 -6.82 -12.44 0.96
N LEU A 296 -6.06 -11.48 1.46
CA LEU A 296 -4.75 -11.77 2.08
C LEU A 296 -4.94 -11.85 3.58
N ILE A 297 -4.39 -12.90 4.20
CA ILE A 297 -4.44 -13.14 5.64
C ILE A 297 -3.02 -13.00 6.17
N VAL A 298 -2.71 -11.85 6.76
CA VAL A 298 -1.38 -11.51 7.28
C VAL A 298 -1.33 -11.79 8.77
N TYR A 299 -0.27 -12.44 9.22
CA TYR A 299 0.02 -12.70 10.62
C TYR A 299 1.29 -11.93 11.00
N TYR A 300 1.22 -11.17 12.09
CA TYR A 300 2.37 -10.48 12.68
C TYR A 300 2.21 -10.35 14.19
N LYS A 301 3.18 -10.79 14.98
CA LYS A 301 3.08 -10.85 16.46
C LYS A 301 1.78 -11.57 16.90
N SER A 302 0.86 -10.85 17.54
CA SER A 302 -0.46 -11.31 17.99
C SER A 302 -1.62 -10.85 17.08
N TYR A 303 -1.32 -10.20 15.95
CA TYR A 303 -2.30 -9.75 14.98
C TYR A 303 -2.54 -10.78 13.88
N LYS A 304 -3.80 -11.08 13.63
CA LYS A 304 -4.32 -11.63 12.38
C LYS A 304 -5.06 -10.51 11.65
N ILE A 305 -4.45 -9.97 10.60
CA ILE A 305 -5.02 -8.98 9.69
C ILE A 305 -5.62 -9.72 8.49
N VAL A 306 -6.84 -9.37 8.08
CA VAL A 306 -7.44 -9.86 6.83
C VAL A 306 -7.73 -8.66 5.95
N LEU A 307 -7.11 -8.62 4.76
CA LEU A 307 -7.27 -7.58 3.75
C LEU A 307 -8.23 -8.09 2.67
N ILE A 308 -9.36 -7.40 2.45
CA ILE A 308 -10.38 -7.76 1.46
C ILE A 308 -10.73 -6.51 0.62
N PRO A 309 -10.12 -6.32 -0.56
CA PRO A 309 -10.53 -5.28 -1.50
C PRO A 309 -11.95 -5.57 -2.00
N LYS A 310 -12.78 -4.53 -2.11
CA LYS A 310 -14.13 -4.65 -2.68
C LYS A 310 -14.09 -4.35 -4.18
N ARG A 311 -14.84 -5.12 -4.97
CA ARG A 311 -15.09 -4.81 -6.38
C ARG A 311 -15.82 -3.47 -6.50
N LEU A 312 -15.60 -2.77 -7.62
CA LEU A 312 -15.93 -1.36 -7.95
C LEU A 312 -17.36 -0.85 -7.64
N ASN A 313 -18.30 -1.70 -7.22
CA ASN A 313 -19.70 -1.35 -7.01
C ASN A 313 -20.05 -1.13 -5.51
N VAL A 314 -19.08 -1.17 -4.60
CA VAL A 314 -19.28 -0.96 -3.15
C VAL A 314 -18.20 -0.02 -2.60
N THR A 315 -18.61 0.96 -1.81
CA THR A 315 -17.86 2.21 -1.53
C THR A 315 -16.57 2.06 -0.70
N THR A 316 -16.35 0.93 -0.02
CA THR A 316 -15.21 0.76 0.90
C THR A 316 -14.64 -0.66 0.86
N ASN A 317 -13.30 -0.76 0.86
CA ASN A 317 -12.60 -2.01 1.16
C ASN A 317 -12.86 -2.45 2.60
N VAL A 318 -12.72 -3.74 2.88
CA VAL A 318 -12.96 -4.32 4.21
C VAL A 318 -11.67 -4.86 4.79
N VAL A 319 -11.42 -4.52 6.05
CA VAL A 319 -10.28 -5.03 6.82
C VAL A 319 -10.76 -5.56 8.16
N TYR A 320 -10.23 -6.71 8.57
CA TYR A 320 -10.42 -7.26 9.91
C TYR A 320 -9.09 -7.32 10.65
N ILE A 321 -9.07 -6.94 11.92
CA ILE A 321 -7.94 -7.15 12.83
C ILE A 321 -8.44 -7.97 14.02
N ASN A 322 -7.88 -9.15 14.22
CA ASN A 322 -8.27 -10.09 15.28
C ASN A 322 -9.79 -10.39 15.32
N GLY A 323 -10.41 -10.46 14.14
CA GLY A 323 -11.85 -10.70 13.95
C GLY A 323 -12.73 -9.45 14.00
N ASN A 324 -12.24 -8.33 14.53
CA ASN A 324 -12.97 -7.06 14.55
C ASN A 324 -12.85 -6.37 13.19
N GLN A 325 -13.97 -5.97 12.60
CA GLN A 325 -13.96 -5.14 11.39
C GLN A 325 -13.51 -3.73 11.74
N ILE A 326 -12.53 -3.20 11.00
CA ILE A 326 -12.11 -1.81 11.11
C ILE A 326 -12.43 -1.08 9.80
N PHE A 327 -12.66 0.24 9.88
CA PHE A 327 -12.84 1.05 8.69
C PHE A 327 -11.48 1.25 7.99
N PRO A 328 -11.43 1.21 6.64
CA PRO A 328 -10.20 1.46 5.89
C PRO A 328 -9.54 2.79 6.29
N THR A 329 -8.21 2.77 6.46
CA THR A 329 -7.39 3.78 7.16
C THR A 329 -7.31 3.56 8.69
N TYR A 330 -6.34 2.75 9.12
CA TYR A 330 -6.01 2.45 10.53
C TYR A 330 -4.51 2.57 10.79
N SER A 331 -4.11 2.90 12.01
CA SER A 331 -2.70 2.93 12.42
C SER A 331 -2.58 2.70 13.94
N ASN A 332 -1.54 1.99 14.36
CA ASN A 332 -1.10 1.85 15.74
C ASN A 332 0.46 1.80 15.80
N GLU A 333 1.04 1.43 16.95
CA GLU A 333 2.49 1.38 17.15
C GLU A 333 3.21 0.31 16.29
N ASP A 334 2.51 -0.74 15.86
CA ASP A 334 3.06 -1.87 15.11
C ASP A 334 2.84 -1.77 13.60
N LEU A 335 1.69 -1.26 13.17
CA LEU A 335 1.20 -1.40 11.80
C LEU A 335 0.33 -0.23 11.34
N MET A 336 0.48 0.11 10.04
CA MET A 336 -0.32 1.12 9.36
C MET A 336 -1.03 0.48 8.17
N ILE A 337 -2.34 0.73 8.03
CA ILE A 337 -3.17 0.25 6.93
C ILE A 337 -3.81 1.46 6.25
N THR A 338 -3.41 1.77 5.03
CA THR A 338 -4.07 2.76 4.17
C THR A 338 -4.97 2.07 3.14
N SER A 339 -5.89 2.83 2.54
CA SER A 339 -6.85 2.31 1.57
C SER A 339 -7.26 3.39 0.59
N THR A 340 -7.06 3.15 -0.71
CA THR A 340 -7.29 4.15 -1.75
C THR A 340 -8.03 3.50 -2.93
N GLY A 341 -9.31 3.84 -3.10
CA GLY A 341 -10.17 3.15 -4.06
C GLY A 341 -10.25 1.65 -3.76
N VAL A 342 -9.83 0.81 -4.71
CA VAL A 342 -9.80 -0.67 -4.58
C VAL A 342 -8.49 -1.23 -4.02
N GLU A 343 -7.60 -0.36 -3.53
CA GLU A 343 -6.30 -0.72 -2.93
C GLU A 343 -6.36 -0.76 -1.41
N LEU A 344 -5.75 -1.79 -0.82
CA LEU A 344 -5.36 -1.89 0.58
C LEU A 344 -3.85 -2.01 0.67
N LEU A 345 -3.21 -1.20 1.53
CA LEU A 345 -1.77 -1.20 1.74
C LEU A 345 -1.47 -1.28 3.24
N LEU A 346 -0.90 -2.41 3.67
CA LEU A 346 -0.40 -2.65 5.02
C LEU A 346 1.12 -2.43 5.04
N LYS A 347 1.58 -1.50 5.88
CA LYS A 347 2.99 -1.35 6.27
C LYS A 347 3.21 -1.85 7.70
N ILE A 348 4.33 -2.50 7.95
CA ILE A 348 4.77 -2.92 9.29
C ILE A 348 6.17 -2.33 9.54
N PRO A 349 6.28 -1.08 10.06
CA PRO A 349 7.54 -0.31 10.03
C PRO A 349 8.71 -1.00 10.73
N ALA A 350 8.45 -1.67 11.86
CA ALA A 350 9.48 -2.36 12.66
C ALA A 350 10.26 -3.44 11.89
N ILE A 351 9.66 -4.02 10.85
CA ILE A 351 10.29 -5.04 9.97
C ILE A 351 10.40 -4.56 8.51
N LYS A 352 10.09 -3.28 8.26
CA LYS A 352 10.02 -2.61 6.94
C LYS A 352 9.15 -3.36 5.89
N ALA A 353 8.31 -4.29 6.32
CA ALA A 353 7.51 -5.11 5.42
C ALA A 353 6.30 -4.33 4.87
N THR A 354 5.99 -4.54 3.61
CA THR A 354 4.81 -3.94 2.94
C THR A 354 4.00 -5.03 2.24
N VAL A 355 2.69 -5.06 2.48
CA VAL A 355 1.73 -5.96 1.85
C VAL A 355 0.64 -5.13 1.17
N MET A 356 0.54 -5.25 -0.16
CA MET A 356 -0.47 -4.59 -0.98
C MET A 356 -1.49 -5.61 -1.48
N PHE A 357 -2.77 -5.24 -1.48
CA PHE A 357 -3.82 -5.95 -2.21
C PHE A 357 -4.73 -4.94 -2.93
N LYS A 358 -4.65 -4.87 -4.27
CA LYS A 358 -5.41 -3.98 -5.14
C LYS A 358 -6.29 -4.79 -6.09
N SER A 359 -7.62 -4.73 -5.93
CA SER A 359 -8.59 -5.46 -6.76
C SER A 359 -8.34 -6.99 -6.79
N ILE A 360 -7.58 -7.49 -7.78
CA ILE A 360 -7.14 -8.89 -7.92
C ILE A 360 -5.61 -9.03 -8.00
N MET A 361 -4.85 -7.98 -7.65
CA MET A 361 -3.39 -7.94 -7.64
C MET A 361 -2.85 -7.86 -6.22
N PHE A 362 -1.84 -8.66 -5.88
CA PHE A 362 -1.15 -8.57 -4.59
C PHE A 362 0.35 -8.34 -4.74
N SER A 363 0.99 -7.80 -3.71
CA SER A 363 2.45 -7.90 -3.56
C SER A 363 2.90 -7.90 -2.11
N VAL A 364 4.00 -8.61 -1.83
CA VAL A 364 4.73 -8.61 -0.55
C VAL A 364 6.15 -8.14 -0.84
N THR A 365 6.56 -7.04 -0.21
CA THR A 365 7.90 -6.45 -0.31
C THR A 365 8.61 -6.53 1.04
N LEU A 366 9.83 -7.09 1.05
CA LEU A 366 10.62 -7.37 2.26
C LEU A 366 12.07 -6.92 2.09
N PRO A 367 12.71 -6.36 3.14
CA PRO A 367 14.13 -6.05 3.12
C PRO A 367 14.98 -7.32 3.21
N ASN A 368 15.96 -7.46 2.31
CA ASN A 368 16.95 -8.53 2.34
C ASN A 368 17.65 -8.62 3.71
N SER A 369 18.06 -7.49 4.29
CA SER A 369 18.67 -7.36 5.63
C SER A 369 17.90 -8.02 6.80
N LEU A 370 16.60 -8.35 6.68
CA LEU A 370 15.85 -9.08 7.70
C LEU A 370 15.34 -10.46 7.25
N PHE A 371 15.14 -10.68 5.95
CA PHE A 371 14.48 -11.88 5.41
C PHE A 371 15.36 -12.77 4.52
N HIS A 372 16.62 -12.36 4.25
CA HIS A 372 17.57 -13.11 3.45
C HIS A 372 17.72 -14.57 3.91
N ASN A 373 17.54 -15.50 2.98
CA ASN A 373 17.56 -16.96 3.17
C ASN A 373 16.71 -17.39 4.39
N ASN A 374 15.51 -16.81 4.50
CA ASN A 374 14.58 -17.10 5.60
C ASN A 374 13.11 -17.12 5.17
N THR A 375 12.77 -17.21 3.88
CA THR A 375 11.37 -17.31 3.40
C THR A 375 11.08 -18.59 2.62
N GLU A 376 9.85 -19.08 2.73
CA GLU A 376 9.31 -20.17 1.90
C GLU A 376 7.77 -20.03 1.75
N GLY A 377 7.21 -20.66 0.71
CA GLY A 377 5.81 -20.48 0.27
C GLY A 377 5.73 -20.23 -1.24
N GLN A 378 4.57 -19.82 -1.75
CA GLN A 378 4.37 -19.44 -3.16
C GLN A 378 5.35 -18.33 -3.63
N CYS A 379 5.79 -17.45 -2.73
CA CYS A 379 6.77 -16.40 -3.03
C CYS A 379 8.23 -16.88 -3.12
N GLY A 380 8.51 -18.16 -2.85
CA GLY A 380 9.86 -18.72 -2.85
C GLY A 380 10.79 -18.20 -1.75
N THR A 381 12.09 -18.29 -1.99
CA THR A 381 13.13 -17.92 -1.03
C THR A 381 13.77 -16.59 -1.42
N CYS A 382 13.81 -15.65 -0.48
CA CYS A 382 14.48 -14.36 -0.61
C CYS A 382 16.00 -14.56 -0.46
N ASP A 383 16.73 -15.01 -1.48
CA ASP A 383 18.21 -15.05 -1.44
C ASP A 383 18.93 -14.72 -2.76
N ASN A 384 18.21 -14.18 -3.75
CA ASN A 384 18.70 -13.81 -5.09
C ASN A 384 19.18 -15.03 -5.92
N ILE A 385 18.55 -16.20 -5.72
CA ILE A 385 18.86 -17.48 -6.40
C ILE A 385 17.57 -18.17 -6.85
N ARG A 386 16.90 -17.61 -7.88
CA ARG A 386 15.72 -18.11 -8.61
C ARG A 386 15.62 -19.63 -8.88
N LYS A 387 16.74 -20.37 -8.83
CA LYS A 387 16.78 -21.84 -8.94
C LYS A 387 16.30 -22.61 -7.70
N ASN A 388 16.15 -21.96 -6.55
CA ASN A 388 15.64 -22.58 -5.32
C ASN A 388 14.17 -22.21 -5.02
N ASP A 389 13.58 -21.28 -5.79
CA ASP A 389 12.27 -20.67 -5.54
C ASP A 389 11.13 -21.67 -5.36
N CYS A 390 11.17 -22.78 -6.11
CA CYS A 390 10.16 -23.83 -6.11
C CYS A 390 10.29 -24.75 -4.87
N ARG A 391 10.46 -24.17 -3.69
CA ARG A 391 10.76 -24.82 -2.42
C ARG A 391 9.53 -25.47 -1.78
N LEU A 392 9.59 -26.78 -1.57
CA LEU A 392 8.55 -27.58 -0.93
C LEU A 392 8.52 -27.41 0.61
N PRO A 393 7.39 -27.69 1.28
CA PRO A 393 7.28 -27.63 2.76
C PRO A 393 8.22 -28.58 3.53
N ASN A 394 8.77 -29.60 2.86
CA ASN A 394 9.78 -30.51 3.43
C ASN A 394 11.22 -30.01 3.24
N GLY A 395 11.40 -28.86 2.58
CA GLY A 395 12.68 -28.22 2.29
C GLY A 395 13.45 -28.73 1.06
N GLN A 396 12.86 -29.63 0.26
CA GLN A 396 13.35 -30.00 -1.07
C GLN A 396 12.95 -28.93 -2.11
N ILE A 397 13.59 -28.93 -3.28
CA ILE A 397 13.24 -28.06 -4.41
C ILE A 397 12.52 -28.91 -5.47
N ASP A 398 11.32 -28.51 -5.86
CA ASP A 398 10.58 -29.13 -6.95
C ASP A 398 11.11 -28.63 -8.31
N PRO A 399 11.18 -29.46 -9.38
CA PRO A 399 11.49 -28.98 -10.73
C PRO A 399 10.44 -28.01 -11.33
N SER A 400 9.29 -27.82 -10.69
CA SER A 400 8.15 -27.04 -11.17
C SER A 400 7.49 -26.24 -10.04
N CYS A 401 7.57 -24.91 -10.09
CA CYS A 401 6.86 -24.05 -9.14
C CYS A 401 5.33 -24.29 -9.11
N PRO A 402 4.63 -24.54 -10.23
CA PRO A 402 3.25 -25.02 -10.21
C PRO A 402 3.06 -26.35 -9.47
N GLY A 403 4.04 -27.27 -9.50
CA GLY A 403 4.03 -28.50 -8.71
C GLY A 403 4.13 -28.22 -7.22
N MET A 404 5.16 -27.47 -6.81
CA MET A 404 5.36 -26.97 -5.46
C MET A 404 4.12 -26.25 -4.90
N ALA A 405 3.44 -25.47 -5.74
CA ALA A 405 2.32 -24.64 -5.35
C ALA A 405 1.11 -25.44 -4.80
N HIS A 406 0.87 -26.67 -5.25
CA HIS A 406 -0.18 -27.53 -4.68
C HIS A 406 0.12 -27.96 -3.24
N GLU A 407 1.39 -28.13 -2.87
CA GLU A 407 1.84 -28.62 -1.56
C GLU A 407 1.78 -27.53 -0.47
N TRP A 408 1.70 -26.25 -0.84
CA TRP A 408 1.52 -25.13 0.09
C TRP A 408 0.06 -24.90 0.55
N LYS A 409 -0.82 -25.88 0.33
CA LYS A 409 -2.26 -25.83 0.65
C LYS A 409 -2.51 -25.83 2.15
N ILE A 410 -3.40 -24.94 2.62
CA ILE A 410 -3.81 -24.84 4.02
C ILE A 410 -5.19 -25.50 4.19
N PRO A 411 -5.36 -26.44 5.14
CA PRO A 411 -6.67 -27.01 5.44
C PRO A 411 -7.62 -25.97 6.06
N ASP A 412 -8.73 -25.69 5.38
CA ASP A 412 -9.83 -24.84 5.88
C ASP A 412 -11.10 -25.68 6.11
N ASP A 413 -11.72 -25.55 7.28
CA ASP A 413 -12.99 -26.19 7.63
C ASP A 413 -14.16 -25.66 6.78
N LYS A 414 -14.07 -24.43 6.25
CA LYS A 414 -15.09 -23.83 5.39
C LYS A 414 -14.95 -24.27 3.93
N LYS A 415 -13.78 -24.77 3.53
CA LYS A 415 -13.47 -25.28 2.18
C LYS A 415 -13.14 -26.76 2.25
N LEU A 416 -14.10 -27.59 2.67
CA LEU A 416 -13.92 -29.04 2.81
C LEU A 416 -13.44 -29.74 1.52
N TYR A 417 -13.76 -29.19 0.34
CA TYR A 417 -13.23 -29.65 -0.94
C TYR A 417 -11.69 -29.56 -1.03
N CYS A 418 -11.05 -28.60 -0.35
CA CYS A 418 -9.59 -28.49 -0.28
C CYS A 418 -8.92 -29.59 0.55
N LYS A 419 -9.68 -30.27 1.43
CA LYS A 419 -9.20 -31.41 2.22
C LYS A 419 -9.35 -32.75 1.49
N LEU A 420 -10.18 -32.79 0.45
CA LEU A 420 -10.42 -33.97 -0.38
C LEU A 420 -9.53 -33.86 -1.62
N GLN A 421 -8.37 -34.53 -1.61
CA GLN A 421 -7.77 -34.97 -2.86
C GLN A 421 -8.61 -36.16 -3.37
N PRO A 422 -9.40 -36.01 -4.47
CA PRO A 422 -9.71 -37.19 -5.26
C PRO A 422 -8.39 -37.76 -5.77
N PRO A 423 -8.17 -39.09 -5.77
CA PRO A 423 -6.94 -39.66 -6.27
C PRO A 423 -6.80 -39.30 -7.75
N THR A 424 -5.76 -38.53 -8.08
CA THR A 424 -5.49 -38.09 -9.46
C THR A 424 -5.38 -39.33 -10.35
N PRO A 425 -6.25 -39.51 -11.36
CA PRO A 425 -6.01 -40.52 -12.38
C PRO A 425 -4.64 -40.25 -13.01
N PRO A 426 -3.85 -41.28 -13.39
CA PRO A 426 -2.56 -41.06 -14.03
C PRO A 426 -2.78 -40.19 -15.28
N THR A 427 -2.25 -38.97 -15.24
CA THR A 427 -2.57 -37.94 -16.23
C THR A 427 -2.23 -38.46 -17.62
N PRO A 428 -3.18 -38.47 -18.57
CA PRO A 428 -2.85 -38.73 -19.97
C PRO A 428 -1.73 -37.77 -20.41
N PRO A 429 -0.78 -38.21 -21.26
CA PRO A 429 0.31 -37.34 -21.70
C PRO A 429 -0.28 -36.05 -22.25
N THR A 430 0.10 -34.92 -21.65
CA THR A 430 -0.52 -33.61 -21.91
C THR A 430 -0.58 -33.37 -23.41
N PRO A 431 -1.77 -33.12 -24.01
CA PRO A 431 -1.86 -32.86 -25.43
C PRO A 431 -0.96 -31.66 -25.78
N PRO A 432 -0.26 -31.68 -26.93
CA PRO A 432 0.64 -30.59 -27.29
C PRO A 432 -0.13 -29.26 -27.25
N PRO A 433 0.45 -28.21 -26.63
CA PRO A 433 -0.30 -27.02 -26.25
C PRO A 433 -0.98 -26.42 -27.49
N THR A 434 -2.31 -26.31 -27.43
CA THR A 434 -3.14 -25.83 -28.54
C THR A 434 -2.60 -24.50 -29.05
N PRO A 435 -2.18 -24.41 -30.34
CA PRO A 435 -1.60 -23.18 -30.87
C PRO A 435 -2.54 -22.00 -30.65
N CYS A 436 -2.03 -20.96 -29.97
CA CYS A 436 -2.82 -19.79 -29.66
C CYS A 436 -3.34 -19.14 -30.96
N PRO A 437 -4.66 -18.89 -31.11
CA PRO A 437 -5.20 -18.41 -32.37
C PRO A 437 -4.56 -17.08 -32.82
N SER A 438 -4.09 -17.05 -34.05
CA SER A 438 -3.35 -15.92 -34.63
C SER A 438 -4.10 -14.59 -34.44
N GLY A 439 -3.41 -13.61 -33.87
CA GLY A 439 -3.98 -12.28 -33.58
C GLY A 439 -4.57 -12.12 -32.16
N LYS A 440 -4.83 -13.19 -31.39
CA LYS A 440 -5.28 -13.05 -29.98
C LYS A 440 -4.25 -12.33 -29.09
N THR A 441 -2.97 -12.43 -29.41
CA THR A 441 -1.87 -11.83 -28.62
C THR A 441 -1.66 -10.34 -28.86
N SER A 442 -2.36 -9.70 -29.81
CA SER A 442 -2.07 -8.32 -30.24
C SER A 442 -2.22 -7.25 -29.15
N ILE A 443 -2.91 -7.58 -28.06
CA ILE A 443 -3.06 -6.73 -26.87
C ILE A 443 -1.84 -6.83 -25.95
N CYS A 444 -1.18 -7.99 -25.91
CA CYS A 444 0.01 -8.25 -25.10
C CYS A 444 1.25 -7.59 -25.67
N ASP A 445 1.33 -7.46 -27.00
CA ASP A 445 2.44 -6.80 -27.69
C ASP A 445 2.60 -5.32 -27.28
N ILE A 446 1.54 -4.71 -26.71
CA ILE A 446 1.58 -3.36 -26.11
C ILE A 446 2.57 -3.30 -24.93
N ILE A 447 2.70 -4.37 -24.14
CA ILE A 447 3.63 -4.47 -22.99
C ILE A 447 5.10 -4.29 -23.44
N LEU A 448 5.43 -4.78 -24.63
CA LEU A 448 6.77 -4.64 -25.24
C LEU A 448 6.90 -3.42 -26.15
N SER A 449 5.84 -2.64 -26.33
CA SER A 449 5.81 -1.50 -27.24
C SER A 449 6.47 -0.24 -26.64
N PRO A 450 6.78 0.79 -27.46
CA PRO A 450 7.35 2.05 -26.98
C PRO A 450 6.51 2.79 -25.92
N VAL A 451 5.22 2.46 -25.79
CA VAL A 451 4.32 2.98 -24.74
C VAL A 451 4.88 2.72 -23.35
N PHE A 452 5.48 1.54 -23.14
CA PHE A 452 6.04 1.11 -21.85
C PHE A 452 7.55 1.32 -21.74
N LYS A 453 8.20 2.00 -22.70
CA LYS A 453 9.66 2.08 -22.77
C LYS A 453 10.33 2.55 -21.48
N GLN A 454 9.80 3.60 -20.84
CA GLN A 454 10.36 4.13 -19.59
C GLN A 454 10.27 3.14 -18.42
N CYS A 455 9.37 2.16 -18.49
CA CYS A 455 9.22 1.12 -17.48
C CYS A 455 10.08 -0.12 -17.78
N HIS A 456 10.42 -0.38 -19.05
CA HIS A 456 11.39 -1.42 -19.42
C HIS A 456 12.75 -1.22 -18.73
N ASP A 457 13.11 0.04 -18.43
CA ASP A 457 14.34 0.42 -17.74
C ASP A 457 14.33 0.17 -16.20
N VAL A 458 13.17 -0.14 -15.60
CA VAL A 458 12.99 -0.28 -14.13
C VAL A 458 12.18 -1.48 -13.64
N ILE A 459 11.29 -2.06 -14.47
CA ILE A 459 10.52 -3.27 -14.17
C ILE A 459 10.59 -4.22 -15.39
N PRO A 460 11.08 -5.47 -15.25
CA PRO A 460 11.12 -6.42 -16.36
C PRO A 460 9.73 -6.70 -16.95
N PRO A 461 9.51 -6.51 -18.28
CA PRO A 461 8.20 -6.71 -18.91
C PRO A 461 7.83 -8.18 -19.13
N GLN A 462 8.80 -9.10 -19.10
CA GLN A 462 8.62 -10.49 -19.56
C GLN A 462 7.52 -11.27 -18.81
N PRO A 463 7.40 -11.24 -17.46
CA PRO A 463 6.32 -11.93 -16.75
C PRO A 463 4.93 -11.45 -17.18
N PHE A 464 4.76 -10.15 -17.37
CA PHE A 464 3.50 -9.53 -17.79
C PHE A 464 3.13 -9.89 -19.23
N PHE A 465 4.12 -9.97 -20.12
CA PHE A 465 3.92 -10.41 -21.50
C PHE A 465 3.55 -11.89 -21.59
N GLU A 466 4.20 -12.76 -20.81
CA GLU A 466 3.92 -14.20 -20.76
C GLU A 466 2.56 -14.50 -20.13
N ALA A 467 2.21 -13.83 -19.02
CA ALA A 467 0.89 -13.90 -18.39
C ALA A 467 -0.23 -13.41 -19.31
N CYS A 468 -0.05 -12.25 -19.96
CA CYS A 468 -1.04 -11.74 -20.92
C CYS A 468 -1.29 -12.75 -22.04
N LYS A 469 -0.23 -13.35 -22.58
CA LYS A 469 -0.34 -14.41 -23.59
C LYS A 469 -1.07 -15.63 -23.03
N PHE A 470 -0.73 -16.09 -21.83
CA PHE A 470 -1.45 -17.19 -21.18
C PHE A 470 -2.96 -16.90 -21.10
N ASP A 471 -3.35 -15.74 -20.58
CA ASP A 471 -4.75 -15.34 -20.42
C ASP A 471 -5.50 -15.30 -21.76
N VAL A 472 -4.99 -14.55 -22.75
CA VAL A 472 -5.71 -14.37 -24.03
C VAL A 472 -5.75 -15.63 -24.86
N CYS A 473 -4.84 -16.58 -24.66
CA CYS A 473 -4.87 -17.86 -25.37
C CYS A 473 -5.94 -18.79 -24.78
N HIS A 474 -6.03 -18.92 -23.44
CA HIS A 474 -6.96 -19.84 -22.78
C HIS A 474 -8.39 -19.29 -22.62
N MET A 475 -8.56 -17.97 -22.43
CA MET A 475 -9.89 -17.35 -22.26
C MET A 475 -10.52 -16.90 -23.59
N PRO A 476 -11.85 -16.88 -23.72
CA PRO A 476 -12.52 -16.47 -24.96
C PRO A 476 -12.44 -14.95 -25.22
N ASN A 477 -12.44 -14.12 -24.17
CA ASN A 477 -12.45 -12.67 -24.27
C ASN A 477 -11.03 -12.10 -24.30
N MET A 478 -10.60 -11.46 -25.41
CA MET A 478 -9.28 -10.83 -25.53
C MET A 478 -9.03 -9.68 -24.52
N SER A 479 -10.07 -9.01 -24.03
CA SER A 479 -9.91 -7.97 -22.99
C SER A 479 -9.48 -8.53 -21.63
N ILE A 480 -9.34 -9.85 -21.48
CA ILE A 480 -8.63 -10.41 -20.31
C ILE A 480 -7.18 -9.88 -20.24
N GLY A 481 -6.51 -9.64 -21.37
CA GLY A 481 -5.13 -9.14 -21.43
C GLY A 481 -4.95 -7.74 -20.84
N CYS A 482 -6.05 -7.01 -20.61
CA CYS A 482 -6.05 -5.77 -19.81
C CYS A 482 -5.57 -6.02 -18.36
N SER A 483 -5.73 -7.25 -17.81
CA SER A 483 -5.26 -7.65 -16.48
C SER A 483 -3.76 -7.39 -16.31
N SER A 484 -2.98 -7.84 -17.29
CA SER A 484 -1.52 -7.86 -17.27
C SER A 484 -0.93 -6.52 -17.70
N LEU A 485 -1.64 -5.78 -18.55
CA LEU A 485 -1.32 -4.38 -18.85
C LEU A 485 -1.52 -3.46 -17.63
N GLU A 486 -2.67 -3.59 -16.93
CA GLU A 486 -2.92 -2.87 -15.68
C GLU A 486 -1.90 -3.28 -14.61
N ALA A 487 -1.62 -4.58 -14.49
CA ALA A 487 -0.63 -5.08 -13.53
C ALA A 487 0.77 -4.52 -13.79
N TYR A 488 1.19 -4.43 -15.06
CA TYR A 488 2.46 -3.82 -15.41
C TYR A 488 2.47 -2.32 -15.13
N ALA A 489 1.45 -1.58 -15.58
CA ALA A 489 1.34 -0.13 -15.35
C ALA A 489 1.34 0.24 -13.85
N VAL A 490 0.70 -0.57 -13.00
CA VAL A 490 0.74 -0.39 -11.53
C VAL A 490 2.14 -0.63 -10.96
N ARG A 491 2.92 -1.57 -11.49
CA ARG A 491 4.33 -1.74 -11.09
C ARG A 491 5.22 -0.61 -11.60
N CYS A 492 5.01 -0.13 -12.82
CA CYS A 492 5.69 1.06 -13.34
C CYS A 492 5.44 2.28 -12.43
N ALA A 493 4.18 2.53 -12.06
CA ALA A 493 3.81 3.64 -11.18
C ALA A 493 4.39 3.51 -9.76
N ALA A 494 4.50 2.29 -9.23
CA ALA A 494 5.19 2.02 -7.95
C ALA A 494 6.70 2.31 -8.00
N ALA A 495 7.33 2.24 -9.18
CA ALA A 495 8.70 2.69 -9.45
C ALA A 495 8.79 4.16 -9.91
N GLY A 496 7.71 4.94 -9.77
CA GLY A 496 7.65 6.36 -10.16
C GLY A 496 7.42 6.62 -11.66
N VAL A 497 7.31 5.58 -12.48
CA VAL A 497 7.11 5.68 -13.94
C VAL A 497 5.63 5.48 -14.28
N CYS A 498 4.87 6.57 -14.33
CA CYS A 498 3.45 6.50 -14.66
C CYS A 498 3.18 6.61 -16.17
N ILE A 499 2.29 5.75 -16.70
CA ILE A 499 2.09 5.53 -18.15
C ILE A 499 0.59 5.53 -18.49
N ASP A 500 0.17 6.36 -19.45
CA ASP A 500 -1.18 6.32 -20.04
C ASP A 500 -1.27 5.26 -21.14
N TRP A 501 -1.47 4.01 -20.72
CA TRP A 501 -1.49 2.84 -21.59
C TRP A 501 -2.86 2.54 -22.21
N ARG A 502 -3.97 2.94 -21.55
CA ARG A 502 -5.32 2.52 -21.96
C ARG A 502 -5.69 3.06 -23.34
N ASN A 503 -5.25 4.27 -23.67
CA ASN A 503 -5.41 4.87 -25.00
C ASN A 503 -4.79 4.01 -26.13
N SER A 504 -3.70 3.28 -25.86
CA SER A 504 -3.07 2.38 -26.83
C SER A 504 -3.85 1.09 -27.11
N THR A 505 -4.92 0.82 -26.37
CA THR A 505 -5.71 -0.43 -26.46
C THR A 505 -6.85 -0.38 -27.48
N ASN A 506 -7.08 0.78 -28.12
CA ASN A 506 -8.21 1.04 -29.02
C ASN A 506 -9.57 0.73 -28.35
N GLY A 507 -9.77 1.25 -27.13
CA GLY A 507 -11.00 1.08 -26.35
C GLY A 507 -11.17 -0.27 -25.65
N LYS A 508 -10.34 -1.28 -25.94
CA LYS A 508 -10.48 -2.64 -25.38
C LYS A 508 -10.34 -2.71 -23.85
N CYS A 509 -9.68 -1.73 -23.23
CA CYS A 509 -9.44 -1.64 -21.80
C CYS A 509 -9.92 -0.30 -21.18
N GLU A 510 -10.89 0.37 -21.79
CA GLU A 510 -11.39 1.68 -21.33
C GLU A 510 -11.95 1.62 -19.89
N LEU A 511 -11.68 2.66 -19.08
CA LEU A 511 -12.14 2.76 -17.69
C LEU A 511 -13.22 3.85 -17.53
N THR A 512 -14.46 3.42 -17.34
CA THR A 512 -15.59 4.35 -17.12
C THR A 512 -15.59 4.90 -15.68
N CYS A 513 -15.53 6.22 -15.52
CA CYS A 513 -15.58 6.89 -14.22
C CYS A 513 -17.00 7.36 -13.82
N PRO A 514 -17.26 7.55 -12.51
CA PRO A 514 -18.48 8.21 -12.02
C PRO A 514 -18.64 9.62 -12.62
N LYS A 515 -19.88 10.08 -12.83
CA LYS A 515 -20.22 11.31 -13.59
C LYS A 515 -19.52 12.61 -13.17
N THR A 516 -18.93 12.70 -11.98
CA THR A 516 -18.20 13.89 -11.49
C THR A 516 -16.68 13.74 -11.52
N LYS A 517 -16.17 12.55 -11.90
CA LYS A 517 -14.75 12.19 -11.95
C LYS A 517 -14.32 11.92 -13.39
N VAL A 518 -13.06 12.16 -13.68
CA VAL A 518 -12.40 11.83 -14.95
C VAL A 518 -11.36 10.75 -14.74
N TYR A 519 -11.12 9.92 -15.76
CA TYR A 519 -9.97 9.01 -15.77
C TYR A 519 -8.69 9.83 -15.79
N LYS A 520 -7.72 9.45 -14.93
CA LYS A 520 -6.32 9.82 -15.11
C LYS A 520 -5.49 8.56 -14.91
N ALA A 521 -4.61 8.26 -15.86
CA ALA A 521 -3.58 7.23 -15.70
C ALA A 521 -2.67 7.53 -14.50
N CYS A 522 -2.46 8.83 -14.23
CA CYS A 522 -1.59 9.35 -13.19
C CYS A 522 -2.35 10.38 -12.34
N GLY A 523 -2.62 10.06 -11.08
CA GLY A 523 -3.05 11.02 -10.06
C GLY A 523 -2.52 10.62 -8.68
N SER A 524 -2.37 11.61 -7.79
CA SER A 524 -1.88 11.36 -6.43
C SER A 524 -2.82 10.43 -5.67
N THR A 525 -2.26 9.46 -4.94
CA THR A 525 -3.02 8.61 -4.01
C THR A 525 -3.71 9.43 -2.91
N ILE A 526 -3.16 10.61 -2.56
CA ILE A 526 -3.69 11.53 -1.56
C ILE A 526 -4.34 12.71 -2.29
N GLN A 527 -5.67 12.68 -2.41
CA GLN A 527 -6.44 13.77 -3.01
C GLN A 527 -6.93 14.77 -1.94
N PRO A 528 -6.86 16.09 -2.18
CA PRO A 528 -7.48 17.07 -1.29
C PRO A 528 -9.00 16.90 -1.24
N THR A 529 -9.58 17.17 -0.08
CA THR A 529 -11.02 17.07 0.16
C THR A 529 -11.62 18.36 0.71
N CYS A 530 -12.94 18.46 0.83
CA CYS A 530 -13.58 19.55 1.57
C CYS A 530 -13.39 19.49 3.11
N ASN A 531 -12.78 18.43 3.64
CA ASN A 531 -12.46 18.34 5.06
C ASN A 531 -11.06 18.92 5.33
N SER A 532 -10.99 20.14 5.87
CA SER A 532 -9.73 20.80 6.22
C SER A 532 -8.84 19.94 7.11
N ARG A 533 -9.38 19.31 8.16
CA ARG A 533 -8.61 18.43 9.06
C ARG A 533 -8.03 17.19 8.38
N TYR A 534 -8.65 16.72 7.30
CA TYR A 534 -8.06 15.67 6.46
C TYR A 534 -6.88 16.23 5.65
N ASN A 535 -7.04 17.41 5.06
CA ASN A 535 -6.00 18.09 4.29
C ASN A 535 -4.80 18.44 5.19
N ASP A 536 -5.03 18.98 6.38
CA ASP A 536 -4.00 19.29 7.39
C ASP A 536 -3.14 18.07 7.74
N LYS A 537 -3.80 16.91 7.93
CA LYS A 537 -3.16 15.66 8.37
C LYS A 537 -2.44 14.90 7.24
N TYR A 538 -2.87 15.05 5.99
CA TYR A 538 -2.42 14.17 4.89
C TYR A 538 -1.94 14.91 3.64
N VAL A 539 -2.52 16.06 3.30
CA VAL A 539 -2.14 16.85 2.11
C VAL A 539 -1.02 17.84 2.47
N HIS A 540 -1.18 18.61 3.55
CA HIS A 540 -0.18 19.57 3.99
C HIS A 540 1.08 18.89 4.56
N SER A 541 0.96 17.70 5.15
CA SER A 541 2.12 16.85 5.47
C SER A 541 2.97 16.47 4.25
N CYS A 542 2.35 16.42 3.06
CA CYS A 542 3.03 16.19 1.78
C CYS A 542 3.52 17.47 1.07
N GLN A 543 3.41 18.62 1.71
CA GLN A 543 3.92 19.91 1.22
C GLN A 543 5.13 20.41 2.03
N GLY A 544 5.53 19.69 3.08
CA GLY A 544 6.69 20.01 3.91
C GLY A 544 7.97 19.36 3.40
N ALA A 545 9.11 20.06 3.53
CA ALA A 545 10.42 19.57 3.10
C ALA A 545 11.00 18.40 3.95
N GLN A 546 10.26 17.91 4.95
CA GLN A 546 10.67 16.79 5.81
C GLN A 546 9.97 15.50 5.36
N MET A 547 10.46 14.93 4.26
CA MET A 547 10.07 13.61 3.76
C MET A 547 10.43 12.50 4.77
N THR A 548 9.59 12.28 5.79
CA THR A 548 9.70 11.10 6.65
C THR A 548 9.29 9.87 5.85
N ARG A 549 10.08 8.79 5.94
CA ARG A 549 9.87 7.54 5.14
C ARG A 549 8.53 6.84 5.39
N ASP A 550 7.82 7.28 6.42
CA ASP A 550 6.53 6.72 6.84
C ASP A 550 5.40 7.09 5.88
N PHE A 551 5.39 8.32 5.34
CA PHE A 551 4.32 8.84 4.48
C PHE A 551 4.70 8.85 3.00
N VAL A 552 3.81 8.34 2.14
CA VAL A 552 4.08 8.16 0.70
C VAL A 552 3.41 9.27 -0.11
N CYS A 553 4.06 10.43 -0.16
CA CYS A 553 3.51 11.63 -0.80
C CYS A 553 3.61 11.62 -2.34
N ASP A 554 4.68 11.04 -2.87
CA ASP A 554 4.98 11.02 -4.32
C ASP A 554 4.43 9.77 -5.04
N SER A 555 3.48 9.04 -4.42
CA SER A 555 2.84 7.89 -5.07
C SER A 555 1.73 8.33 -6.02
N PHE A 556 1.88 7.93 -7.29
CA PHE A 556 0.86 8.07 -8.32
C PHE A 556 0.13 6.74 -8.51
N MET A 557 -1.17 6.82 -8.76
CA MET A 557 -1.99 5.67 -9.14
C MET A 557 -2.88 6.00 -10.34
N GLU A 558 -3.24 4.95 -11.08
CA GLU A 558 -4.31 4.99 -12.07
C GLU A 558 -5.68 4.93 -11.38
N GLY A 559 -6.65 5.71 -11.88
CA GLY A 559 -8.02 5.67 -11.39
C GLY A 559 -8.90 6.84 -11.85
N CYS A 560 -9.95 7.09 -11.07
CA CYS A 560 -10.93 8.15 -11.30
C CYS A 560 -10.73 9.30 -10.30
N PHE A 561 -10.40 10.47 -10.82
CA PHE A 561 -10.00 11.66 -10.07
C PHE A 561 -10.95 12.83 -10.34
N CYS A 562 -10.93 13.84 -9.47
CA CYS A 562 -11.66 15.07 -9.77
C CYS A 562 -11.06 15.82 -10.98
N PRO A 563 -11.90 16.35 -11.89
CA PRO A 563 -11.45 17.23 -12.97
C PRO A 563 -10.94 18.55 -12.40
N ASP A 564 -10.05 19.19 -13.14
CA ASP A 564 -9.32 20.37 -12.67
C ASP A 564 -10.29 21.54 -12.42
N GLY A 565 -10.13 22.23 -11.28
CA GLY A 565 -11.10 23.21 -10.79
C GLY A 565 -12.25 22.60 -9.95
N THR A 566 -12.17 21.33 -9.58
CA THR A 566 -13.04 20.70 -8.57
C THR A 566 -12.22 19.91 -7.54
N VAL A 567 -12.80 19.69 -6.36
CA VAL A 567 -12.20 18.98 -5.22
C VAL A 567 -13.10 17.82 -4.78
N LEU A 568 -12.51 16.78 -4.20
CA LEU A 568 -13.27 15.62 -3.71
C LEU A 568 -14.10 16.03 -2.49
N PHE A 569 -15.39 15.70 -2.42
CA PHE A 569 -16.20 16.13 -1.27
C PHE A 569 -15.70 15.49 0.04
N ASN A 570 -15.53 14.16 0.05
CA ASN A 570 -14.84 13.42 1.11
C ASN A 570 -14.24 12.10 0.57
N THR A 571 -13.38 11.45 1.35
CA THR A 571 -12.62 10.25 0.95
C THR A 571 -13.46 9.02 0.58
N PHE A 572 -14.72 8.95 1.03
CA PHE A 572 -15.64 7.85 0.75
C PHE A 572 -16.74 8.25 -0.26
N SER A 573 -16.57 9.37 -0.95
CA SER A 573 -17.54 9.88 -1.94
C SER A 573 -17.03 9.74 -3.37
N ASP A 574 -17.95 9.47 -4.29
CA ASP A 574 -17.73 9.57 -5.74
C ASP A 574 -18.22 10.90 -6.32
N THR A 575 -18.19 11.94 -5.48
CA THR A 575 -18.68 13.29 -5.80
C THR A 575 -17.56 14.31 -5.68
N CYS A 576 -17.16 14.86 -6.80
CA CYS A 576 -16.36 16.08 -6.87
C CYS A 576 -17.28 17.30 -6.86
N VAL A 577 -16.87 18.35 -6.14
CA VAL A 577 -17.59 19.62 -6.03
C VAL A 577 -16.67 20.77 -6.43
N ARG A 578 -17.24 21.85 -6.97
CA ARG A 578 -16.49 23.08 -7.25
C ARG A 578 -16.18 23.82 -5.95
N ASP A 579 -17.22 23.97 -5.13
CA ASP A 579 -17.20 24.76 -3.90
C ASP A 579 -17.60 23.86 -2.71
N CYS A 580 -16.89 24.00 -1.59
CA CYS A 580 -17.09 23.17 -0.40
C CYS A 580 -18.25 23.68 0.44
N GLY A 581 -19.46 23.38 -0.01
CA GLY A 581 -20.71 23.56 0.74
C GLY A 581 -20.88 22.59 1.92
N CYS A 582 -22.10 22.49 2.41
CA CYS A 582 -22.43 21.74 3.63
C CYS A 582 -22.59 20.23 3.39
N THR A 583 -22.57 19.44 4.47
CA THR A 583 -22.98 18.02 4.43
C THR A 583 -24.46 17.89 4.76
N GLY A 584 -25.23 17.22 3.88
CA GLY A 584 -26.62 16.86 4.11
C GLY A 584 -26.78 15.68 5.08
N PRO A 585 -28.01 15.42 5.58
CA PRO A 585 -28.29 14.33 6.52
C PRO A 585 -28.08 12.93 5.92
N ASP A 586 -28.02 12.83 4.59
CA ASP A 586 -27.70 11.62 3.82
C ASP A 586 -26.19 11.50 3.49
N GLY A 587 -25.34 12.34 4.08
CA GLY A 587 -23.89 12.33 3.88
C GLY A 587 -23.42 12.90 2.53
N LYS A 588 -24.31 13.49 1.72
CA LYS A 588 -23.99 14.09 0.41
C LYS A 588 -23.71 15.59 0.51
N PRO A 589 -22.99 16.20 -0.46
CA PRO A 589 -22.80 17.64 -0.49
C PRO A 589 -24.12 18.39 -0.72
N LYS A 590 -24.22 19.56 -0.11
CA LYS A 590 -25.30 20.54 -0.25
C LYS A 590 -24.72 21.88 -0.68
N GLN A 591 -25.26 22.48 -1.73
CA GLN A 591 -24.78 23.76 -2.25
C GLN A 591 -25.17 24.92 -1.33
N PHE A 592 -24.41 26.00 -1.34
CA PHE A 592 -24.78 27.22 -0.61
C PHE A 592 -26.14 27.74 -1.11
N GLY A 593 -27.02 28.09 -0.17
CA GLY A 593 -28.42 28.44 -0.43
C GLY A 593 -29.38 27.25 -0.63
N GLU A 594 -28.89 26.01 -0.70
CA GLU A 594 -29.75 24.84 -0.84
C GLU A 594 -30.54 24.59 0.46
N THR A 595 -31.85 24.34 0.34
CA THR A 595 -32.74 24.04 1.48
C THR A 595 -33.34 22.64 1.40
N TRP A 596 -33.51 21.97 2.54
CA TRP A 596 -34.13 20.66 2.65
C TRP A 596 -34.87 20.50 3.99
N ASN A 597 -35.79 19.55 4.08
CA ASN A 597 -36.41 19.17 5.35
C ASN A 597 -35.67 17.98 5.97
N SER A 598 -35.44 18.00 7.28
CA SER A 598 -34.77 16.94 8.03
C SER A 598 -35.30 16.93 9.46
N ASN A 599 -35.78 15.78 9.97
CA ASN A 599 -36.27 15.61 11.35
C ASN A 599 -37.20 16.74 11.83
N CYS A 600 -38.19 17.12 11.00
CA CYS A 600 -39.14 18.20 11.27
C CYS A 600 -38.53 19.61 11.44
N GLN A 601 -37.33 19.81 10.90
CA GLN A 601 -36.72 21.11 10.69
C GLN A 601 -36.55 21.40 9.20
N LYS A 602 -36.75 22.66 8.80
CA LYS A 602 -36.33 23.18 7.50
C LYS A 602 -34.89 23.69 7.65
N CYS A 603 -33.97 22.98 7.01
CA CYS A 603 -32.54 23.25 7.01
C CYS A 603 -32.12 23.98 5.73
N THR A 604 -31.09 24.83 5.86
CA THR A 604 -30.46 25.57 4.77
C THR A 604 -28.95 25.48 4.91
N CYS A 605 -28.22 25.25 3.83
CA CYS A 605 -26.77 25.47 3.81
C CYS A 605 -26.51 26.97 3.66
N ASN A 606 -26.25 27.67 4.76
CA ASN A 606 -26.11 29.12 4.75
C ASN A 606 -24.76 29.53 4.12
N ALA A 607 -24.80 30.49 3.19
CA ALA A 607 -23.65 30.96 2.43
C ALA A 607 -22.69 31.83 3.26
N ASP A 608 -23.22 32.58 4.23
CA ASP A 608 -22.47 33.54 5.06
C ASP A 608 -21.79 32.84 6.25
N THR A 609 -22.45 31.85 6.85
CA THR A 609 -21.91 31.07 7.98
C THR A 609 -21.26 29.74 7.56
N LEU A 610 -21.24 29.43 6.26
CA LEU A 610 -20.65 28.22 5.66
C LEU A 610 -21.11 26.91 6.35
N SER A 611 -22.35 26.87 6.82
CA SER A 611 -22.84 25.83 7.72
C SER A 611 -24.35 25.61 7.65
N VAL A 612 -24.80 24.47 8.17
CA VAL A 612 -26.21 24.09 8.19
C VAL A 612 -26.94 24.87 9.28
N GLN A 613 -27.94 25.67 8.89
CA GLN A 613 -28.88 26.33 9.79
C GLN A 613 -30.25 25.67 9.65
N CYS A 614 -30.87 25.23 10.76
CA CYS A 614 -32.15 24.53 10.75
C CYS A 614 -33.18 25.23 11.67
N GLU A 615 -34.31 25.64 11.10
CA GLU A 615 -35.48 26.12 11.87
C GLU A 615 -36.53 24.99 12.00
N PRO A 616 -37.26 24.88 13.12
CA PRO A 616 -38.45 24.01 13.19
C PRO A 616 -39.47 24.34 12.09
N VAL A 617 -40.12 23.32 11.54
CA VAL A 617 -41.21 23.52 10.57
C VAL A 617 -42.34 24.31 11.23
N LYS A 618 -42.69 25.46 10.66
CA LYS A 618 -43.72 26.38 11.18
C LYS A 618 -45.11 25.89 10.78
N CYS A 619 -45.77 25.20 11.70
CA CYS A 619 -47.16 24.76 11.54
C CYS A 619 -48.13 25.95 11.46
N LEU A 620 -49.18 25.80 10.64
CA LEU A 620 -50.30 26.74 10.62
C LEU A 620 -51.09 26.67 11.95
N PRO A 621 -51.65 27.80 12.44
CA PRO A 621 -52.63 27.78 13.51
C PRO A 621 -53.83 26.90 13.11
N GLN A 622 -54.28 26.04 14.02
CA GLN A 622 -55.37 25.11 13.73
C GLN A 622 -56.72 25.62 14.23
N GLU A 623 -57.76 25.26 13.48
CA GLU A 623 -59.14 25.45 13.90
C GLU A 623 -59.46 24.53 15.09
N ILE A 624 -60.34 24.99 15.97
CA ILE A 624 -60.73 24.24 17.17
C ILE A 624 -61.72 23.15 16.75
N VAL A 625 -61.19 21.95 16.51
CA VAL A 625 -61.99 20.76 16.17
C VAL A 625 -62.72 20.25 17.42
N THR A 626 -64.05 20.21 17.35
CA THR A 626 -64.92 19.64 18.39
C THR A 626 -65.72 18.49 17.79
N CYS A 627 -65.55 17.28 18.34
CA CYS A 627 -66.30 16.10 17.93
C CYS A 627 -67.79 16.25 18.25
N LYS A 628 -68.68 15.77 17.39
CA LYS A 628 -70.13 16.07 17.45
C LYS A 628 -71.04 14.86 17.31
N LYS A 629 -70.56 13.70 16.84
CA LYS A 629 -71.33 12.45 16.81
C LYS A 629 -71.05 11.63 18.06
N TYR A 630 -72.07 10.90 18.51
CA TYR A 630 -71.96 10.02 19.68
C TYR A 630 -70.92 8.90 19.42
N GLY A 631 -69.88 8.85 20.25
CA GLY A 631 -68.77 7.89 20.13
C GLY A 631 -67.51 8.43 19.44
N GLU A 632 -67.53 9.64 18.86
CA GLU A 632 -66.31 10.31 18.41
C GLU A 632 -65.48 10.80 19.60
N VAL A 633 -64.16 10.65 19.51
CA VAL A 633 -63.18 11.17 20.48
C VAL A 633 -62.09 11.93 19.74
N LEU A 634 -61.53 12.97 20.37
CA LEU A 634 -60.48 13.76 19.75
C LEU A 634 -59.17 12.95 19.70
N VAL A 635 -58.60 12.79 18.51
CA VAL A 635 -57.35 12.08 18.28
C VAL A 635 -56.33 13.02 17.64
N ASN A 636 -55.12 13.05 18.18
CA ASN A 636 -53.99 13.76 17.60
C ASN A 636 -53.28 12.86 16.58
N GLU A 637 -53.15 13.33 15.35
CA GLU A 637 -52.41 12.68 14.26
C GLU A 637 -51.25 13.56 13.81
N THR A 638 -50.07 12.99 13.57
CA THR A 638 -48.93 13.76 13.05
C THR A 638 -48.92 13.74 11.53
N VAL A 639 -49.17 14.88 10.89
CA VAL A 639 -49.16 15.06 9.43
C VAL A 639 -48.17 16.18 9.08
N ASP A 640 -47.26 15.92 8.14
CA ASP A 640 -46.23 16.87 7.68
C ASP A 640 -45.52 17.63 8.82
N CYS A 641 -45.11 16.86 9.84
CA CYS A 641 -44.46 17.34 11.07
C CYS A 641 -45.30 18.19 12.04
N CYS A 642 -46.60 18.34 11.77
CA CYS A 642 -47.54 19.06 12.62
C CYS A 642 -48.53 18.10 13.30
N GLN A 643 -48.84 18.34 14.58
CA GLN A 643 -49.93 17.65 15.26
C GLN A 643 -51.26 18.21 14.77
N ILE A 644 -52.12 17.40 14.15
CA ILE A 644 -53.47 17.75 13.71
C ILE A 644 -54.48 17.02 14.59
N ASN A 645 -55.42 17.76 15.17
CA ASN A 645 -56.52 17.19 15.94
C ASN A 645 -57.67 16.78 15.00
N LYS A 646 -58.20 15.56 15.13
CA LYS A 646 -59.33 15.06 14.34
C LYS A 646 -60.36 14.28 15.16
N CYS A 647 -61.51 14.05 14.54
CA CYS A 647 -62.64 13.21 14.99
C CYS A 647 -63.04 12.29 13.83
#